data_AF-A0A199APM5-F1
#
_entry.id   AF-A0A199APM5-F1
#
_cell.length_a   1.000
_cell.length_b   1.000
_cell.length_c   1.000
_cell.angle_alpha   90.00
_cell.angle_beta   90.00
_cell.angle_gamma   90.00
#
_symmetry.space_group_name_H-M   'P 1'
#
loop_
_entity.id
_entity.type
_entity.pdbx_description
1 polymer ?
#
loop_
_entity_poly.entity_id
_entity_poly.type
_entity_poly.pdbx_seq_one_letter_code
_entity_poly.pdbx_strand_id
1 'polypeptide(L)'
;MTGRPVGRAVRAVVPTALCAALAFGPLWGVQPAGAITPAEAAAAGYIPNPAPTLARITIDEISPTVLDGAGGPGGAGGGGRVAVGTESGVPVVTVSGTITNVGDIPLESVDVRLQRGPRAADAEAVREPLVWSEPSFAVRGEFLRVAETVAPGQSVPYRVSMPAREIPGDPAPDLQLTEPGIYPLLVNVNGTPEGGSPARLDDARTQLPVLEAPQPAALPGVDDDEVVAPGPADGRGPTPVPLTMMWPLAAAPTRIATVPGAEGPDPVVALTDDSLLRELSEGGRLTGLVRAADDAFDGPGGQDLRQAVCLGVDPELLGTVSEIADGRAVLIGNGTGGDDGGSSGRNRGGREDPERSAPADPGAVEADAERWLDELRALAEGTCVVTLPAAQAGLEAVGAVGSTELTRAALDSDDSVERILGVSPIPDVLVPASGTLLPGTAEALGEPGATAVVATPSTRTDTGIVPPPGMVGLAGTDGGRALTYSAPIGAALAATGSAPENPRYSDPDTRYWLTADSAAARLQDARAALLAPVVDAIDAGPAPIASLEAAGAAGAAGAGPSAGTGPAADTGPSGPSDDQGVLAVPPQVWSVDGEAAGSLLETLGAQLAAGRMRAVPLTERLAGPVTVPDGSLADDPTGAVDPGAVDLAGVDRRVSDALRGIGTLRSLVDAADPTSADAEGHLDPMMTEALRALSETGRRAGGDGTSPGSGSGADARAATAERLDRLEQTVSRSLGRVDLLPPGSVFTMASPNSPLLLVTRNALPFPVRVGVTVTAPDDITVEPVGVVQIPASGSRTLQVPTQSDAEGGVRHTVAFVLEGPDGRPLSEPVELSVQTGGYPVAQAFALAAAALALVLGGRRYLRYRRGILDPADEGHRP
;
A
#
# COMPACT_ATOMS: atom_id res chain seq x y z
N MET A 1 -18.96 -72.64 -36.00
CA MET A 1 -20.22 -72.57 -35.23
C MET A 1 -20.65 -71.12 -35.19
N THR A 2 -21.93 -70.88 -35.45
CA THR A 2 -22.55 -69.67 -36.01
C THR A 2 -23.23 -68.82 -34.92
N GLY A 3 -23.43 -67.52 -35.21
CA GLY A 3 -23.81 -66.51 -34.24
C GLY A 3 -25.29 -66.36 -33.87
N ARG A 4 -25.52 -65.33 -33.04
CA ARG A 4 -26.71 -64.46 -32.83
C ARG A 4 -27.65 -64.70 -31.62
N PRO A 5 -28.34 -63.63 -31.13
CA PRO A 5 -28.64 -63.31 -29.72
C PRO A 5 -30.14 -63.34 -29.34
N VAL A 6 -30.49 -62.96 -28.08
CA VAL A 6 -31.73 -62.26 -27.56
C VAL A 6 -31.88 -62.56 -26.04
N GLY A 7 -32.27 -61.57 -25.21
CA GLY A 7 -32.31 -61.64 -23.72
C GLY A 7 -33.69 -61.70 -23.03
N ARG A 8 -33.76 -61.46 -21.70
CA ARG A 8 -34.93 -60.95 -20.91
C ARG A 8 -34.72 -60.88 -19.38
N ALA A 9 -35.08 -59.73 -18.79
CA ALA A 9 -35.89 -59.44 -17.58
C ALA A 9 -35.66 -60.11 -16.20
N VAL A 10 -35.50 -59.27 -15.15
CA VAL A 10 -36.10 -59.42 -13.78
C VAL A 10 -36.26 -58.01 -13.16
N ARG A 11 -37.45 -57.40 -13.12
CA ARG A 11 -38.49 -57.35 -12.04
C ARG A 11 -38.15 -56.46 -10.82
N ALA A 12 -38.93 -55.38 -10.68
CA ALA A 12 -38.98 -54.46 -9.54
C ALA A 12 -39.88 -54.99 -8.41
N VAL A 13 -39.51 -54.71 -7.15
CA VAL A 13 -40.42 -54.56 -5.98
C VAL A 13 -39.82 -53.53 -5.01
N VAL A 14 -40.60 -52.50 -4.70
CA VAL A 14 -40.54 -51.55 -3.57
C VAL A 14 -41.88 -51.80 -2.84
N PRO A 15 -42.04 -51.78 -1.49
CA PRO A 15 -42.00 -50.51 -0.76
C PRO A 15 -41.75 -50.48 0.79
N THR A 16 -41.37 -49.28 1.26
CA THR A 16 -41.77 -48.53 2.48
C THR A 16 -42.14 -49.22 3.82
N ALA A 17 -41.49 -48.78 4.91
CA ALA A 17 -42.05 -48.28 6.20
C ALA A 17 -40.89 -48.17 7.22
N LEU A 18 -40.42 -47.01 7.69
CA LEU A 18 -41.03 -45.92 8.47
C LEU A 18 -41.40 -46.31 9.93
N CYS A 19 -40.53 -45.86 10.85
CA CYS A 19 -40.75 -45.43 12.24
C CYS A 19 -41.23 -46.39 13.35
N ALA A 20 -40.61 -46.15 14.52
CA ALA A 20 -40.95 -46.55 15.90
C ALA A 20 -40.66 -48.02 16.27
N ALA A 21 -40.06 -48.36 17.41
CA ALA A 21 -40.00 -47.68 18.70
C ALA A 21 -38.77 -48.19 19.51
N LEU A 22 -38.07 -47.29 20.20
CA LEU A 22 -37.94 -47.18 21.66
C LEU A 22 -37.39 -48.39 22.44
N ALA A 23 -36.41 -48.03 23.28
CA ALA A 23 -36.04 -48.64 24.56
C ALA A 23 -35.26 -49.96 24.51
N PHE A 24 -33.94 -49.86 24.66
CA PHE A 24 -33.18 -50.35 25.81
C PHE A 24 -31.74 -49.81 25.71
N GLY A 25 -31.32 -48.96 26.65
CA GLY A 25 -29.89 -48.67 26.90
C GLY A 25 -29.17 -49.91 27.48
N PRO A 26 -27.86 -49.88 27.84
CA PRO A 26 -27.19 -48.72 28.45
C PRO A 26 -25.65 -48.57 28.19
N LEU A 27 -25.04 -47.63 28.93
CA LEU A 27 -23.62 -47.54 29.38
C LEU A 27 -22.53 -46.93 28.47
N TRP A 28 -22.34 -45.63 28.73
CA TRP A 28 -21.13 -44.80 28.83
C TRP A 28 -19.78 -45.32 28.31
N GLY A 29 -19.23 -44.54 27.38
CA GLY A 29 -17.80 -44.31 27.16
C GLY A 29 -17.64 -42.95 26.48
N VAL A 30 -17.24 -41.93 27.24
CA VAL A 30 -16.84 -40.63 26.71
C VAL A 30 -15.55 -40.84 25.93
N GLN A 31 -15.61 -40.76 24.60
CA GLN A 31 -14.43 -40.49 23.79
C GLN A 31 -14.31 -38.96 23.67
N PRO A 32 -13.11 -38.38 23.84
CA PRO A 32 -12.92 -36.98 23.50
C PRO A 32 -13.23 -36.84 22.00
N ALA A 33 -14.16 -35.96 21.66
CA ALA A 33 -14.39 -35.60 20.26
C ALA A 33 -13.10 -34.95 19.76
N GLY A 34 -12.33 -35.68 18.95
CA GLY A 34 -11.16 -35.13 18.28
C GLY A 34 -11.58 -33.95 17.41
N ALA A 35 -10.79 -32.88 17.44
CA ALA A 35 -10.93 -31.78 16.51
C ALA A 35 -10.87 -32.33 15.07
N ILE A 36 -11.84 -31.96 14.23
CA ILE A 36 -11.82 -32.29 12.80
C ILE A 36 -10.70 -31.49 12.12
N THR A 37 -9.96 -32.14 11.23
CA THR A 37 -8.90 -31.48 10.46
C THR A 37 -9.51 -30.49 9.43
N PRO A 38 -8.77 -29.47 8.97
CA PRO A 38 -9.23 -28.58 7.90
C PRO A 38 -9.69 -29.32 6.63
N ALA A 39 -9.01 -30.43 6.30
CA ALA A 39 -9.40 -31.30 5.18
C ALA A 39 -10.73 -32.04 5.42
N GLU A 40 -11.03 -32.46 6.65
CA GLU A 40 -12.31 -33.06 7.03
C GLU A 40 -13.43 -32.02 7.11
N ALA A 41 -13.12 -30.80 7.55
CA ALA A 41 -14.04 -29.67 7.54
C ALA A 41 -14.42 -29.28 6.09
N ALA A 42 -13.44 -29.15 5.20
CA ALA A 42 -13.67 -28.89 3.78
C ALA A 42 -14.41 -30.04 3.08
N ALA A 43 -14.07 -31.31 3.37
CA ALA A 43 -14.76 -32.48 2.84
C ALA A 43 -16.21 -32.61 3.35
N ALA A 44 -16.50 -32.05 4.53
CA ALA A 44 -17.85 -31.91 5.09
C ALA A 44 -18.59 -30.65 4.59
N GLY A 45 -17.99 -29.86 3.70
CA GLY A 45 -18.59 -28.64 3.14
C GLY A 45 -18.55 -27.43 4.09
N TYR A 46 -17.79 -27.48 5.17
CA TYR A 46 -17.52 -26.31 6.00
C TYR A 46 -16.49 -25.43 5.29
N ILE A 47 -16.98 -24.40 4.62
CA ILE A 47 -16.18 -23.25 4.24
C ILE A 47 -16.13 -22.35 5.49
N PRO A 48 -14.97 -21.87 5.95
CA PRO A 48 -14.92 -20.77 6.91
C PRO A 48 -15.55 -19.53 6.26
N ASN A 49 -16.72 -19.14 6.77
CA ASN A 49 -17.45 -17.92 6.40
C ASN A 49 -17.76 -17.77 4.88
N PRO A 50 -18.51 -18.70 4.25
CA PRO A 50 -19.08 -18.43 2.93
C PRO A 50 -20.04 -17.24 3.06
N ALA A 51 -20.15 -16.43 2.01
CA ALA A 51 -21.06 -15.29 2.00
C ALA A 51 -22.45 -15.70 2.54
N PRO A 52 -22.97 -15.00 3.56
CA PRO A 52 -24.21 -15.39 4.21
C PRO A 52 -25.33 -15.46 3.19
N THR A 53 -26.04 -16.60 3.14
CA THR A 53 -27.11 -16.82 2.16
C THR A 53 -28.49 -16.39 2.66
N LEU A 54 -28.68 -16.36 3.97
CA LEU A 54 -29.99 -16.10 4.61
C LEU A 54 -29.94 -14.93 5.59
N ALA A 55 -29.01 -14.95 6.54
CA ALA A 55 -28.80 -13.85 7.47
C ALA A 55 -27.32 -13.52 7.57
N ARG A 56 -27.00 -12.25 7.84
CA ARG A 56 -25.67 -11.78 8.20
C ARG A 56 -25.68 -11.28 9.65
N ILE A 57 -24.82 -11.82 10.51
CA ILE A 57 -24.62 -11.32 11.87
C ILE A 57 -23.31 -10.51 11.98
N THR A 58 -23.33 -9.43 12.75
CA THR A 58 -22.13 -8.63 13.07
C THR A 58 -21.90 -8.56 14.58
N ILE A 59 -20.65 -8.37 15.01
CA ILE A 59 -20.32 -7.97 16.39
C ILE A 59 -19.90 -6.50 16.33
N ASP A 60 -20.75 -5.60 16.80
CA ASP A 60 -20.49 -4.15 16.72
C ASP A 60 -19.83 -3.64 18.00
N GLU A 61 -20.05 -4.33 19.14
CA GLU A 61 -19.47 -3.98 20.43
C GLU A 61 -19.26 -5.24 21.31
N ILE A 62 -18.17 -5.25 22.07
CA ILE A 62 -17.90 -6.19 23.15
C ILE A 62 -17.50 -5.42 24.41
N SER A 63 -18.07 -5.80 25.55
CA SER A 63 -17.76 -5.17 26.83
C SER A 63 -17.70 -6.22 27.95
N PRO A 64 -16.65 -6.22 28.79
CA PRO A 64 -15.42 -5.45 28.62
C PRO A 64 -14.58 -5.95 27.44
N THR A 65 -13.69 -5.09 26.92
CA THR A 65 -12.77 -5.44 25.82
C THR A 65 -11.54 -6.22 26.30
N VAL A 66 -11.19 -6.10 27.59
CA VAL A 66 -10.12 -6.82 28.29
C VAL A 66 -10.58 -7.11 29.71
N LEU A 67 -10.28 -8.30 30.24
CA LEU A 67 -10.48 -8.64 31.66
C LEU A 67 -9.13 -8.64 32.39
N ASP A 68 -8.84 -7.59 33.16
CA ASP A 68 -7.53 -7.33 33.76
C ASP A 68 -7.53 -7.10 35.28
N GLY A 69 -8.66 -7.34 35.95
CA GLY A 69 -8.80 -7.23 37.40
C GLY A 69 -9.02 -5.82 37.95
N ALA A 70 -8.98 -4.77 37.12
CA ALA A 70 -9.07 -3.36 37.57
C ALA A 70 -10.47 -2.92 38.08
N GLY A 71 -11.45 -3.83 38.09
CA GLY A 71 -12.85 -3.58 38.48
C GLY A 71 -13.15 -3.59 39.99
N GLY A 72 -12.14 -3.64 40.86
CA GLY A 72 -12.35 -3.54 42.31
C GLY A 72 -12.96 -2.18 42.71
N PRO A 73 -13.70 -2.08 43.84
CA PRO A 73 -14.59 -0.95 44.17
C PRO A 73 -13.92 0.43 44.40
N GLY A 74 -12.63 0.60 44.08
CA GLY A 74 -11.84 1.81 44.34
C GLY A 74 -10.88 2.25 43.23
N GLY A 75 -10.90 1.64 42.04
CA GLY A 75 -10.01 2.02 40.93
C GLY A 75 -10.55 3.17 40.08
N ALA A 76 -9.99 4.37 40.24
CA ALA A 76 -10.21 5.47 39.31
C ALA A 76 -9.25 5.34 38.11
N GLY A 77 -9.74 4.89 36.96
CA GLY A 77 -8.95 4.90 35.72
C GLY A 77 -9.72 4.40 34.48
N GLY A 78 -9.91 5.30 33.51
CA GLY A 78 -9.94 4.99 32.07
C GLY A 78 -11.18 4.32 31.45
N GLY A 79 -12.08 5.12 30.88
CA GLY A 79 -12.65 4.92 29.53
C GLY A 79 -13.65 3.79 29.24
N GLY A 80 -13.67 2.67 29.96
CA GLY A 80 -14.63 1.59 29.73
C GLY A 80 -15.90 1.77 30.56
N ARG A 81 -17.09 1.77 29.94
CA ARG A 81 -18.35 1.66 30.68
C ARG A 81 -18.27 0.42 31.57
N VAL A 82 -18.17 0.67 32.87
CA VAL A 82 -18.10 -0.30 33.96
C VAL A 82 -19.05 -1.47 33.68
N ALA A 83 -18.49 -2.68 33.57
CA ALA A 83 -19.27 -3.89 33.70
C ALA A 83 -19.93 -3.83 35.08
N VAL A 84 -21.21 -3.49 35.12
CA VAL A 84 -22.02 -3.53 36.34
C VAL A 84 -22.01 -4.99 36.76
N GLY A 85 -21.15 -5.31 37.73
CA GLY A 85 -21.15 -6.62 38.35
C GLY A 85 -22.56 -6.92 38.85
N THR A 86 -22.95 -8.17 38.74
CA THR A 86 -24.04 -8.69 39.55
C THR A 86 -23.78 -8.32 41.02
N GLU A 87 -24.79 -8.31 41.90
CA GLU A 87 -24.59 -8.06 43.34
C GLU A 87 -23.49 -8.96 43.96
N SER A 88 -23.10 -10.01 43.25
CA SER A 88 -22.07 -11.01 43.53
C SER A 88 -20.63 -10.64 43.12
N GLY A 89 -20.39 -9.52 42.42
CA GLY A 89 -19.04 -9.06 42.04
C GLY A 89 -18.38 -9.77 40.86
N VAL A 90 -19.11 -10.63 40.13
CA VAL A 90 -18.60 -11.32 38.93
C VAL A 90 -18.80 -10.45 37.69
N PRO A 91 -17.75 -10.21 36.87
CA PRO A 91 -17.88 -9.48 35.62
C PRO A 91 -18.84 -10.19 34.65
N VAL A 92 -19.63 -9.41 33.91
CA VAL A 92 -20.50 -9.91 32.84
C VAL A 92 -19.92 -9.48 31.50
N VAL A 93 -19.75 -10.44 30.58
CA VAL A 93 -19.34 -10.17 29.21
C VAL A 93 -20.59 -9.99 28.36
N THR A 94 -20.70 -8.85 27.71
CA THR A 94 -21.79 -8.48 26.82
C THR A 94 -21.26 -8.32 25.40
N VAL A 95 -21.95 -8.95 24.45
CA VAL A 95 -21.71 -8.81 23.01
C VAL A 95 -22.98 -8.28 22.36
N SER A 96 -22.86 -7.24 21.55
CA SER A 96 -23.97 -6.69 20.77
C SER A 96 -23.58 -6.44 19.33
N GLY A 97 -24.58 -6.46 18.47
CA GLY A 97 -24.43 -6.10 17.07
C GLY A 97 -25.74 -6.21 16.31
N THR A 98 -25.66 -6.50 15.03
CA THR A 98 -26.80 -6.45 14.12
C THR A 98 -26.98 -7.77 13.38
N ILE A 99 -28.23 -8.22 13.23
CA ILE A 99 -28.62 -9.32 12.35
C ILE A 99 -29.39 -8.72 11.18
N THR A 100 -28.92 -8.98 9.96
CA THR A 100 -29.58 -8.52 8.73
C THR A 100 -30.06 -9.72 7.93
N ASN A 101 -31.34 -9.73 7.53
CA ASN A 101 -31.82 -10.70 6.57
C ASN A 101 -31.32 -10.30 5.16
N VAL A 102 -30.35 -11.05 4.65
CA VAL A 102 -29.75 -10.83 3.32
C VAL A 102 -30.38 -11.72 2.24
N GLY A 103 -31.28 -12.62 2.64
CA GLY A 103 -32.05 -13.46 1.73
C GLY A 103 -33.26 -12.73 1.12
N ASP A 104 -34.01 -13.45 0.30
CA ASP A 104 -35.21 -12.99 -0.40
C ASP A 104 -36.53 -13.41 0.29
N ILE A 105 -36.44 -14.20 1.38
CA ILE A 105 -37.57 -14.69 2.17
C ILE A 105 -37.50 -14.22 3.62
N PRO A 106 -38.65 -14.00 4.30
CA PRO A 106 -38.68 -13.69 5.73
C PRO A 106 -38.03 -14.78 6.59
N LEU A 107 -37.41 -14.36 7.70
CA LEU A 107 -36.88 -15.25 8.72
C LEU A 107 -37.76 -15.18 9.96
N GLU A 108 -38.20 -16.33 10.47
CA GLU A 108 -39.02 -16.47 11.67
C GLU A 108 -38.21 -17.01 12.85
N SER A 109 -38.61 -16.65 14.07
CA SER A 109 -37.98 -17.14 15.32
C SER A 109 -36.46 -16.98 15.32
N VAL A 110 -35.99 -15.74 15.12
CA VAL A 110 -34.56 -15.43 15.07
C VAL A 110 -34.01 -15.38 16.49
N ASP A 111 -33.14 -16.33 16.81
CA ASP A 111 -32.55 -16.54 18.13
C ASP A 111 -31.03 -16.41 18.07
N VAL A 112 -30.41 -15.79 19.08
CA VAL A 112 -28.95 -15.71 19.21
C VAL A 112 -28.46 -16.36 20.49
N ARG A 113 -27.23 -16.87 20.48
CA ARG A 113 -26.53 -17.28 21.71
C ARG A 113 -25.05 -16.92 21.63
N LEU A 114 -24.46 -16.71 22.81
CA LEU A 114 -23.03 -16.56 22.99
C LEU A 114 -22.40 -17.93 23.31
N GLN A 115 -21.23 -18.19 22.73
CA GLN A 115 -20.45 -19.40 22.93
C GLN A 115 -18.98 -19.04 23.12
N ARG A 116 -18.24 -19.93 23.79
CA ARG A 116 -16.79 -19.79 24.00
C ARG A 116 -16.04 -21.07 23.63
N GLY A 117 -15.02 -20.91 22.80
CA GLY A 117 -14.07 -21.96 22.42
C GLY A 117 -12.87 -22.03 23.38
N PRO A 118 -12.03 -23.07 23.29
CA PRO A 118 -10.87 -23.22 24.17
C PRO A 118 -9.91 -22.04 24.05
N ARG A 119 -9.18 -21.77 25.13
CA ARG A 119 -8.09 -20.79 25.17
C ARG A 119 -7.13 -21.05 23.99
N ALA A 120 -6.65 -19.99 23.32
CA ALA A 120 -5.56 -20.11 22.37
C ALA A 120 -4.34 -20.77 23.03
N ALA A 121 -3.51 -21.51 22.29
CA ALA A 121 -2.37 -22.19 22.89
C ALA A 121 -1.32 -21.19 23.40
N ASP A 122 -0.95 -20.25 22.53
CA ASP A 122 0.07 -19.22 22.74
C ASP A 122 -0.20 -18.04 21.77
N ALA A 123 0.67 -17.02 21.79
CA ALA A 123 0.57 -15.87 20.91
C ALA A 123 0.68 -16.21 19.42
N GLU A 124 1.41 -17.25 19.03
CA GLU A 124 1.56 -17.62 17.62
C GLU A 124 0.31 -18.34 17.08
N ALA A 125 -0.39 -19.10 17.93
CA ALA A 125 -1.66 -19.75 17.61
C ALA A 125 -2.90 -18.85 17.75
N VAL A 126 -2.74 -17.56 18.10
CA VAL A 126 -3.86 -16.68 18.46
C VAL A 126 -4.92 -16.53 17.37
N ARG A 127 -4.55 -16.68 16.09
CA ARG A 127 -5.49 -16.54 14.96
C ARG A 127 -6.24 -17.81 14.59
N GLU A 128 -5.75 -18.99 14.97
CA GLU A 128 -6.38 -20.27 14.58
C GLU A 128 -7.87 -20.36 14.96
N PRO A 129 -8.32 -19.90 16.14
CA PRO A 129 -9.71 -20.02 16.52
C PRO A 129 -10.71 -19.29 15.63
N LEU A 130 -10.25 -18.29 14.87
CA LEU A 130 -11.09 -17.48 13.99
C LEU A 130 -11.62 -18.30 12.81
N VAL A 131 -10.92 -19.36 12.41
CA VAL A 131 -11.32 -20.26 11.31
C VAL A 131 -11.93 -21.58 11.79
N TRP A 132 -11.96 -21.84 13.10
CA TRP A 132 -12.54 -23.07 13.65
C TRP A 132 -14.04 -23.22 13.38
N SER A 133 -14.52 -24.46 13.34
CA SER A 133 -15.95 -24.75 13.24
C SER A 133 -16.69 -24.56 14.58
N GLU A 134 -17.99 -24.24 14.56
CA GLU A 134 -18.81 -24.05 15.78
C GLU A 134 -18.72 -25.18 16.81
N PRO A 135 -18.63 -26.47 16.44
CA PRO A 135 -18.46 -27.54 17.41
C PRO A 135 -17.25 -27.37 18.36
N SER A 136 -16.23 -26.60 17.97
CA SER A 136 -15.10 -26.23 18.83
C SER A 136 -15.48 -25.28 19.98
N PHE A 137 -16.65 -24.63 19.92
CA PHE A 137 -17.16 -23.68 20.90
C PHE A 137 -18.12 -24.37 21.89
N ALA A 138 -17.53 -25.22 22.74
CA ALA A 138 -18.26 -26.14 23.61
C ALA A 138 -18.99 -25.47 24.80
N VAL A 139 -18.54 -24.30 25.26
CA VAL A 139 -19.24 -23.53 26.31
C VAL A 139 -20.35 -22.72 25.65
N ARG A 140 -21.60 -22.94 26.07
CA ARG A 140 -22.79 -22.46 25.37
C ARG A 140 -23.76 -21.76 26.32
N GLY A 141 -24.17 -20.56 25.92
CA GLY A 141 -25.27 -19.85 26.54
C GLY A 141 -26.63 -20.35 26.07
N GLU A 142 -27.67 -19.80 26.70
CA GLU A 142 -29.05 -19.99 26.26
C GLU A 142 -29.32 -19.22 24.96
N PHE A 143 -30.27 -19.73 24.17
CA PHE A 143 -30.78 -18.98 23.01
C PHE A 143 -31.74 -17.89 23.48
N LEU A 144 -31.49 -16.66 23.04
CA LEU A 144 -32.30 -15.49 23.29
C LEU A 144 -33.05 -15.10 22.02
N ARG A 145 -34.38 -14.98 22.14
CA ARG A 145 -35.25 -14.49 21.05
C ARG A 145 -34.96 -13.02 20.76
N VAL A 146 -34.49 -12.74 19.56
CA VAL A 146 -34.23 -11.37 19.08
C VAL A 146 -35.43 -10.82 18.33
N ALA A 147 -36.02 -11.63 17.45
CA ALA A 147 -37.16 -11.21 16.64
C ALA A 147 -38.07 -12.41 16.30
N GLU A 148 -39.39 -12.18 16.33
CA GLU A 148 -40.35 -13.16 15.83
C GLU A 148 -40.29 -13.29 14.31
N THR A 149 -40.07 -12.18 13.61
CA THR A 149 -39.94 -12.14 12.16
C THR A 149 -38.99 -11.03 11.74
N VAL A 150 -38.12 -11.30 10.76
CA VAL A 150 -37.24 -10.33 10.10
C VAL A 150 -37.49 -10.39 8.60
N ALA A 151 -38.03 -9.32 8.02
CA ALA A 151 -38.32 -9.24 6.60
C ALA A 151 -37.03 -9.17 5.75
N PRO A 152 -37.06 -9.54 4.46
CA PRO A 152 -35.92 -9.36 3.55
C PRO A 152 -35.35 -7.93 3.59
N GLY A 153 -34.03 -7.81 3.73
CA GLY A 153 -33.32 -6.53 3.84
C GLY A 153 -33.49 -5.80 5.18
N GLN A 154 -34.29 -6.32 6.11
CA GLN A 154 -34.44 -5.73 7.44
C GLN A 154 -33.27 -6.13 8.35
N SER A 155 -32.81 -5.16 9.15
CA SER A 155 -31.82 -5.35 10.21
C SER A 155 -32.47 -5.22 11.59
N VAL A 156 -32.06 -6.08 12.52
CA VAL A 156 -32.48 -6.03 13.94
C VAL A 156 -31.26 -6.08 14.85
N PRO A 157 -31.19 -5.23 15.90
CA PRO A 157 -30.09 -5.28 16.86
C PRO A 157 -30.26 -6.46 17.82
N TYR A 158 -29.15 -7.02 18.28
CA TYR A 158 -29.13 -8.02 19.36
C TYR A 158 -28.16 -7.61 20.47
N ARG A 159 -28.41 -8.16 21.66
CA ARG A 159 -27.49 -8.10 22.79
C ARG A 159 -27.56 -9.41 23.54
N VAL A 160 -26.42 -10.08 23.70
CA VAL A 160 -26.28 -11.31 24.47
C VAL A 160 -25.25 -11.09 25.57
N SER A 161 -25.46 -11.70 26.73
CA SER A 161 -24.56 -11.54 27.87
C SER A 161 -24.40 -12.84 28.63
N MET A 162 -23.24 -13.03 29.22
CA MET A 162 -22.92 -14.20 30.01
C MET A 162 -21.94 -13.82 31.13
N PRO A 163 -22.16 -14.28 32.38
CA PRO A 163 -21.18 -14.12 33.44
C PRO A 163 -19.82 -14.68 33.00
N ALA A 164 -18.74 -13.99 33.36
CA ALA A 164 -17.39 -14.44 33.07
C ALA A 164 -17.06 -15.77 33.78
N ARG A 165 -17.71 -16.03 34.92
CA ARG A 165 -17.56 -17.23 35.75
C ARG A 165 -18.86 -17.55 36.49
N GLU A 166 -18.95 -18.76 37.03
CA GLU A 166 -20.06 -19.24 37.87
C GLU A 166 -20.41 -18.23 38.99
N ILE A 167 -21.70 -17.93 39.10
CA ILE A 167 -22.28 -17.15 40.21
C ILE A 167 -22.94 -18.13 41.18
N PRO A 168 -22.48 -18.23 42.45
CA PRO A 168 -23.05 -19.13 43.44
C PRO A 168 -24.57 -18.94 43.59
N GLY A 169 -25.33 -20.02 43.42
CA GLY A 169 -26.78 -20.02 43.54
C GLY A 169 -27.54 -19.60 42.27
N ASP A 170 -26.83 -19.22 41.21
CA ASP A 170 -27.39 -18.98 39.88
C ASP A 170 -27.05 -20.16 38.95
N PRO A 171 -28.04 -20.96 38.50
CA PRO A 171 -27.80 -22.07 37.59
C PRO A 171 -27.58 -21.64 36.13
N ALA A 172 -27.61 -20.34 35.81
CA ALA A 172 -27.39 -19.84 34.47
C ALA A 172 -25.98 -20.19 33.93
N PRO A 173 -25.83 -20.41 32.61
CA PRO A 173 -24.53 -20.71 32.02
C PRO A 173 -23.58 -19.52 32.14
N ASP A 174 -22.30 -19.82 32.30
CA ASP A 174 -21.19 -18.86 32.36
C ASP A 174 -20.09 -19.18 31.32
N LEU A 175 -19.15 -18.24 31.14
CA LEU A 175 -18.06 -18.36 30.17
C LEU A 175 -16.89 -19.22 30.65
N GLN A 176 -16.88 -19.66 31.91
CA GLN A 176 -15.84 -20.51 32.50
C GLN A 176 -14.43 -19.91 32.37
N LEU A 177 -14.30 -18.59 32.48
CA LEU A 177 -13.02 -17.88 32.45
C LEU A 177 -12.35 -18.05 33.81
N THR A 178 -11.55 -19.10 33.95
CA THR A 178 -10.97 -19.54 35.23
C THR A 178 -9.48 -19.29 35.36
N GLU A 179 -8.82 -18.92 34.27
CA GLU A 179 -7.39 -18.64 34.17
C GLU A 179 -7.14 -17.52 33.14
N PRO A 180 -5.97 -16.85 33.17
CA PRO A 180 -5.55 -15.94 32.12
C PRO A 180 -5.46 -16.63 30.76
N GLY A 181 -5.83 -15.92 29.69
CA GLY A 181 -5.95 -16.52 28.37
C GLY A 181 -6.54 -15.61 27.32
N ILE A 182 -6.26 -15.90 26.06
CA ILE A 182 -7.06 -15.38 24.94
C ILE A 182 -8.16 -16.39 24.62
N TYR A 183 -9.42 -15.99 24.80
CA TYR A 183 -10.58 -16.87 24.62
C TYR A 183 -11.40 -16.47 23.39
N PRO A 184 -11.58 -17.37 22.41
CA PRO A 184 -12.42 -17.11 21.26
C PRO A 184 -13.90 -17.19 21.66
N LEU A 185 -14.66 -16.16 21.28
CA LEU A 185 -16.09 -16.05 21.43
C LEU A 185 -16.77 -16.20 20.07
N LEU A 186 -17.94 -16.84 20.06
CA LEU A 186 -18.77 -17.00 18.87
C LEU A 186 -20.20 -16.61 19.22
N VAL A 187 -20.80 -15.73 18.42
CA VAL A 187 -22.22 -15.43 18.44
C VAL A 187 -22.89 -16.20 17.32
N ASN A 188 -23.75 -17.13 17.69
CA ASN A 188 -24.46 -18.00 16.76
C ASN A 188 -25.88 -17.50 16.57
N VAL A 189 -26.34 -17.36 15.32
CA VAL A 189 -27.73 -17.02 15.00
C VAL A 189 -28.45 -18.19 14.34
N ASN A 190 -29.59 -18.54 14.91
CA ASN A 190 -30.53 -19.52 14.39
C ASN A 190 -31.84 -18.84 13.99
N GLY A 191 -32.57 -19.47 13.07
CA GLY A 191 -33.92 -19.06 12.71
C GLY A 191 -34.55 -20.00 11.70
N THR A 192 -35.78 -19.70 11.30
CA THR A 192 -36.58 -20.52 10.39
C THR A 192 -36.94 -19.69 9.17
N PRO A 193 -36.34 -19.93 8.00
CA PRO A 193 -36.78 -19.28 6.77
C PRO A 193 -38.24 -19.64 6.47
N GLU A 194 -39.03 -18.69 5.97
CA GLU A 194 -40.45 -18.91 5.69
C GLU A 194 -40.66 -20.15 4.79
N GLY A 195 -41.52 -21.08 5.21
CA GLY A 195 -41.75 -22.34 4.51
C GLY A 195 -40.62 -23.37 4.62
N GLY A 196 -39.57 -23.08 5.40
CA GLY A 196 -38.43 -23.93 5.68
C GLY A 196 -38.52 -24.68 7.01
N SER A 197 -37.36 -25.11 7.51
CA SER A 197 -37.19 -25.71 8.85
C SER A 197 -36.17 -24.89 9.65
N PRO A 198 -36.20 -24.95 11.00
CA PRO A 198 -35.20 -24.28 11.82
C PRO A 198 -33.80 -24.68 11.40
N ALA A 199 -32.96 -23.68 11.17
CA ALA A 199 -31.59 -23.83 10.71
C ALA A 199 -30.68 -22.83 11.40
N ARG A 200 -29.39 -23.15 11.40
CA ARG A 200 -28.35 -22.17 11.68
C ARG A 200 -28.23 -21.24 10.50
N LEU A 201 -28.34 -19.94 10.75
CA LEU A 201 -28.34 -18.94 9.69
C LEU A 201 -26.95 -18.39 9.42
N ASP A 202 -26.20 -18.07 10.49
CA ASP A 202 -24.86 -17.46 10.40
C ASP A 202 -24.13 -17.49 11.76
N ASP A 203 -22.86 -17.07 11.78
CA ASP A 203 -22.09 -16.81 13.00
C ASP A 203 -21.07 -15.67 12.85
N ALA A 204 -20.80 -14.98 13.96
CA ALA A 204 -19.73 -13.99 14.06
C ALA A 204 -18.79 -14.37 15.21
N ARG A 205 -17.49 -14.10 15.04
CA ARG A 205 -16.44 -14.49 16.00
C ARG A 205 -15.63 -13.28 16.41
N THR A 206 -15.09 -13.34 17.62
CA THR A 206 -14.07 -12.41 18.10
C THR A 206 -13.32 -13.03 19.28
N GLN A 207 -12.30 -12.37 19.82
CA GLN A 207 -11.50 -12.88 20.94
C GLN A 207 -11.59 -11.99 22.18
N LEU A 208 -11.59 -12.58 23.37
CA LEU A 208 -11.57 -11.87 24.63
C LEU A 208 -10.25 -12.13 25.38
N PRO A 209 -9.41 -11.11 25.56
CA PRO A 209 -8.22 -11.18 26.40
C PRO A 209 -8.59 -11.18 27.89
N VAL A 210 -8.09 -12.19 28.61
CA VAL A 210 -8.19 -12.33 30.06
C VAL A 210 -6.78 -12.29 30.61
N LEU A 211 -6.36 -11.15 31.15
CA LEU A 211 -5.05 -10.97 31.77
C LEU A 211 -5.07 -11.33 33.26
N GLU A 212 -6.25 -11.25 33.88
CA GLU A 212 -6.49 -11.73 35.24
C GLU A 212 -7.83 -12.47 35.28
N ALA A 213 -7.81 -13.68 35.84
CA ALA A 213 -9.01 -14.50 35.95
C ALA A 213 -10.01 -13.88 36.93
N PRO A 214 -11.30 -13.77 36.56
CA PRO A 214 -12.35 -13.34 37.47
C PRO A 214 -12.37 -14.16 38.78
N GLN A 215 -12.39 -13.44 39.91
CA GLN A 215 -12.49 -14.08 41.23
C GLN A 215 -13.89 -14.70 41.41
N PRO A 216 -14.01 -15.84 42.12
CA PRO A 216 -15.31 -16.39 42.49
C PRO A 216 -16.06 -15.41 43.38
N ALA A 217 -17.38 -15.32 43.23
CA ALA A 217 -18.19 -14.52 44.14
C ALA A 217 -18.10 -15.05 45.59
N ALA A 218 -18.03 -14.14 46.57
CA ALA A 218 -18.08 -14.50 47.98
C ALA A 218 -19.46 -15.08 48.34
N LEU A 219 -19.46 -16.13 49.17
CA LEU A 219 -20.70 -16.70 49.71
C LEU A 219 -21.33 -15.73 50.72
N PRO A 220 -22.65 -15.46 50.64
CA PRO A 220 -23.30 -14.55 51.57
C PRO A 220 -23.24 -15.08 53.02
N GLY A 221 -22.63 -14.30 53.92
CA GLY A 221 -22.57 -14.57 55.37
C GLY A 221 -21.22 -15.07 55.91
N VAL A 222 -20.14 -14.99 55.12
CA VAL A 222 -18.77 -15.18 55.60
C VAL A 222 -18.17 -13.80 55.89
N ASP A 223 -17.73 -13.56 57.13
CA ASP A 223 -17.01 -12.32 57.49
C ASP A 223 -15.69 -12.25 56.69
N ASP A 224 -15.38 -11.09 56.11
CA ASP A 224 -14.19 -10.82 55.27
C ASP A 224 -12.84 -11.08 55.98
N ASP A 225 -12.86 -11.39 57.28
CA ASP A 225 -11.66 -11.64 58.11
C ASP A 225 -11.07 -13.05 57.95
N GLU A 226 -11.74 -13.99 57.27
CA GLU A 226 -11.25 -15.38 57.12
C GLU A 226 -10.90 -15.78 55.66
N VAL A 227 -11.14 -14.92 54.68
CA VAL A 227 -10.55 -15.06 53.34
C VAL A 227 -9.23 -14.32 53.35
N VAL A 228 -8.16 -15.03 53.70
CA VAL A 228 -6.80 -14.55 53.44
C VAL A 228 -6.70 -14.35 51.94
N ALA A 229 -6.86 -13.11 51.46
CA ALA A 229 -6.32 -12.71 50.18
C ALA A 229 -4.89 -13.25 50.16
N PRO A 230 -4.46 -14.01 49.14
CA PRO A 230 -3.07 -14.40 49.05
C PRO A 230 -2.28 -13.09 49.19
N GLY A 231 -1.54 -12.96 50.30
CA GLY A 231 -0.64 -11.82 50.49
C GLY A 231 0.22 -11.74 49.23
N PRO A 232 0.63 -10.54 48.79
CA PRO A 232 1.45 -10.40 47.60
C PRO A 232 2.56 -11.43 47.74
N ALA A 233 2.59 -12.41 46.83
CA ALA A 233 3.66 -13.37 46.85
C ALA A 233 4.92 -12.52 46.82
N ASP A 234 5.83 -12.72 47.78
CA ASP A 234 7.15 -12.06 47.82
C ASP A 234 8.04 -12.48 46.61
N GLY A 235 7.42 -12.98 45.53
CA GLY A 235 8.01 -13.26 44.23
C GLY A 235 7.85 -12.06 43.30
N ARG A 236 8.89 -11.82 42.51
CA ARG A 236 8.84 -10.92 41.35
C ARG A 236 7.64 -11.34 40.47
N GLY A 237 6.81 -10.41 40.03
CA GLY A 237 5.77 -10.68 39.02
C GLY A 237 6.37 -11.18 37.70
N PRO A 238 5.52 -11.57 36.72
CA PRO A 238 6.00 -11.94 35.38
C PRO A 238 6.86 -10.82 34.78
N THR A 239 7.84 -11.20 33.96
CA THR A 239 8.71 -10.23 33.28
C THR A 239 7.87 -9.36 32.34
N PRO A 240 7.96 -8.01 32.41
CA PRO A 240 7.21 -7.15 31.52
C PRO A 240 7.57 -7.38 30.05
N VAL A 241 6.55 -7.51 29.19
CA VAL A 241 6.73 -7.76 27.77
C VAL A 241 7.26 -6.50 27.07
N PRO A 242 8.40 -6.57 26.35
CA PRO A 242 8.89 -5.43 25.55
C PRO A 242 7.86 -5.02 24.49
N LEU A 243 7.59 -3.72 24.34
CA LEU A 243 6.68 -3.17 23.34
C LEU A 243 7.41 -2.14 22.45
N THR A 244 7.29 -2.34 21.14
CA THR A 244 7.63 -1.37 20.09
C THR A 244 6.50 -1.37 19.06
N MET A 245 6.05 -0.21 18.60
CA MET A 245 4.98 -0.10 17.60
C MET A 245 5.36 0.88 16.50
N MET A 246 5.19 0.46 15.24
CA MET A 246 5.20 1.36 14.09
C MET A 246 3.83 2.03 13.96
N TRP A 247 3.81 3.34 13.78
CA TRP A 247 2.61 4.15 13.58
C TRP A 247 2.62 4.74 12.16
N PRO A 248 2.01 4.05 11.18
CA PRO A 248 2.13 4.46 9.79
C PRO A 248 1.19 5.62 9.45
N LEU A 249 1.76 6.64 8.81
CA LEU A 249 1.09 7.82 8.29
C LEU A 249 1.31 7.84 6.77
N ALA A 250 0.44 7.11 6.08
CA ALA A 250 0.38 7.03 4.63
C ALA A 250 -1.08 7.04 4.15
N ALA A 251 -1.28 7.37 2.88
CA ALA A 251 -2.57 7.37 2.21
C ALA A 251 -2.49 6.54 0.93
N ALA A 252 -3.62 6.03 0.46
CA ALA A 252 -3.65 5.40 -0.85
C ALA A 252 -3.20 6.42 -1.91
N PRO A 253 -2.31 6.05 -2.86
CA PRO A 253 -1.80 7.01 -3.81
C PRO A 253 -2.94 7.51 -4.71
N THR A 254 -3.21 8.82 -4.67
CA THR A 254 -4.26 9.48 -5.47
C THR A 254 -3.70 10.50 -6.44
N ARG A 255 -2.51 11.04 -6.17
CA ARG A 255 -1.89 12.04 -7.05
C ARG A 255 -1.56 11.43 -8.41
N ILE A 256 -1.64 12.27 -9.46
CA ILE A 256 -1.34 11.95 -10.85
C ILE A 256 -0.43 12.99 -11.47
N ALA A 257 0.37 12.59 -12.45
CA ALA A 257 1.16 13.52 -13.25
C ALA A 257 0.28 14.22 -14.31
N THR A 258 0.56 15.50 -14.56
CA THR A 258 -0.06 16.28 -15.64
C THR A 258 0.96 16.59 -16.74
N VAL A 259 0.47 17.00 -17.92
CA VAL A 259 1.32 17.48 -19.00
C VAL A 259 1.75 18.91 -18.68
N PRO A 260 3.06 19.21 -18.52
CA PRO A 260 3.52 20.54 -18.16
C PRO A 260 3.06 21.61 -19.17
N GLY A 261 2.49 22.69 -18.65
CA GLY A 261 1.95 23.82 -19.38
C GLY A 261 0.67 23.54 -20.17
N ALA A 262 0.02 22.38 -19.99
CA ALA A 262 -1.23 22.04 -20.69
C ALA A 262 -2.48 22.47 -19.92
N GLU A 263 -2.46 22.39 -18.59
CA GLU A 263 -3.57 22.75 -17.71
C GLU A 263 -3.33 24.12 -17.06
N GLY A 264 -4.41 24.84 -16.71
CA GLY A 264 -4.28 26.13 -16.02
C GLY A 264 -3.76 25.96 -14.58
N PRO A 265 -3.60 27.07 -13.84
CA PRO A 265 -2.27 27.49 -13.33
C PRO A 265 -1.31 26.33 -12.98
N ASP A 266 -0.15 26.27 -13.64
CA ASP A 266 0.88 25.23 -13.47
C ASP A 266 2.01 25.75 -12.54
N PRO A 267 2.53 24.98 -11.55
CA PRO A 267 2.21 23.60 -11.19
C PRO A 267 0.92 23.43 -10.35
N VAL A 268 0.24 22.30 -10.55
CA VAL A 268 -0.95 21.87 -9.80
C VAL A 268 -0.70 20.57 -9.02
N VAL A 269 -1.51 20.34 -7.98
CA VAL A 269 -1.69 19.01 -7.38
C VAL A 269 -2.89 18.37 -8.06
N ALA A 270 -2.64 17.48 -9.02
CA ALA A 270 -3.71 16.71 -9.66
C ALA A 270 -3.94 15.38 -8.91
N LEU A 271 -5.19 15.09 -8.56
CA LEU A 271 -5.62 13.89 -7.84
C LEU A 271 -6.61 13.07 -8.68
N THR A 272 -6.69 11.77 -8.47
CA THR A 272 -7.70 10.89 -9.09
C THR A 272 -9.11 11.14 -8.57
N ASP A 273 -9.23 11.51 -7.30
CA ASP A 273 -10.48 11.68 -6.56
C ASP A 273 -10.25 12.56 -5.31
N ASP A 274 -11.30 12.76 -4.52
CA ASP A 274 -11.27 13.60 -3.31
C ASP A 274 -10.88 12.84 -2.02
N SER A 275 -10.43 11.57 -2.10
CA SER A 275 -10.22 10.75 -0.91
C SER A 275 -9.14 11.29 0.02
N LEU A 276 -8.00 11.72 -0.53
CA LEU A 276 -6.95 12.37 0.27
C LEU A 276 -7.49 13.61 1.01
N LEU A 277 -8.28 14.44 0.33
CA LEU A 277 -8.85 15.66 0.93
C LEU A 277 -9.79 15.31 2.09
N ARG A 278 -10.62 14.26 1.93
CA ARG A 278 -11.49 13.76 3.01
C ARG A 278 -10.68 13.18 4.18
N GLU A 279 -9.57 12.51 3.93
CA GLU A 279 -8.70 11.99 4.98
C GLU A 279 -8.00 13.09 5.79
N LEU A 280 -7.72 14.23 5.16
CA LEU A 280 -7.12 15.41 5.81
C LEU A 280 -8.14 16.26 6.57
N SER A 281 -9.44 16.16 6.24
CA SER A 281 -10.49 16.92 6.94
C SER A 281 -10.52 16.67 8.46
N GLU A 282 -11.24 17.50 9.22
CA GLU A 282 -11.29 17.43 10.68
C GLU A 282 -11.73 16.05 11.24
N GLY A 283 -12.65 15.38 10.54
CA GLY A 283 -13.11 14.02 10.86
C GLY A 283 -12.45 12.94 9.99
N GLY A 284 -11.42 13.31 9.23
CA GLY A 284 -10.73 12.44 8.30
C GLY A 284 -9.81 11.44 9.01
N ARG A 285 -9.52 10.33 8.31
CA ARG A 285 -8.69 9.23 8.82
C ARG A 285 -7.31 9.69 9.29
N LEU A 286 -6.57 10.44 8.46
CA LEU A 286 -5.21 10.86 8.76
C LEU A 286 -5.16 11.85 9.93
N THR A 287 -6.10 12.80 9.98
CA THR A 287 -6.27 13.68 11.15
C THR A 287 -6.59 12.87 12.40
N GLY A 288 -7.49 11.89 12.29
CA GLY A 288 -7.84 10.98 13.39
C GLY A 288 -6.64 10.19 13.92
N LEU A 289 -5.75 9.68 13.05
CA LEU A 289 -4.56 8.95 13.46
C LEU A 289 -3.53 9.82 14.19
N VAL A 290 -3.31 11.06 13.75
CA VAL A 290 -2.38 11.99 14.41
C VAL A 290 -2.91 12.33 15.81
N ARG A 291 -4.19 12.68 15.92
CA ARG A 291 -4.82 13.04 17.21
C ARG A 291 -4.93 11.86 18.16
N ALA A 292 -5.27 10.67 17.66
CA ALA A 292 -5.32 9.45 18.48
C ALA A 292 -3.97 9.13 19.14
N ALA A 293 -2.86 9.36 18.44
CA ALA A 293 -1.53 9.18 19.01
C ALA A 293 -1.21 10.26 20.05
N ASP A 294 -1.49 11.53 19.74
CA ASP A 294 -1.26 12.66 20.67
C ASP A 294 -2.04 12.48 21.97
N ASP A 295 -3.35 12.21 21.87
CA ASP A 295 -4.24 11.97 23.01
C ASP A 295 -3.76 10.77 23.87
N ALA A 296 -3.33 9.68 23.23
CA ALA A 296 -2.84 8.50 23.94
C ALA A 296 -1.50 8.76 24.67
N PHE A 297 -0.64 9.63 24.13
CA PHE A 297 0.63 9.99 24.77
C PHE A 297 0.45 10.86 26.02
N ASP A 298 -0.69 11.56 26.13
CA ASP A 298 -1.09 12.30 27.32
C ASP A 298 -1.86 11.45 28.35
N GLY A 299 -2.22 10.21 27.97
CA GLY A 299 -2.96 9.26 28.80
C GLY A 299 -2.11 8.46 29.81
N PRO A 300 -2.74 7.54 30.57
CA PRO A 300 -2.03 6.62 31.46
C PRO A 300 -1.00 5.76 30.72
N GLY A 301 0.24 5.73 31.20
CA GLY A 301 1.35 5.06 30.50
C GLY A 301 1.82 5.77 29.24
N GLY A 302 1.31 6.98 28.95
CA GLY A 302 1.52 7.69 27.69
C GLY A 302 2.98 8.07 27.39
N GLN A 303 3.79 8.36 28.42
CA GLN A 303 5.23 8.64 28.24
C GLN A 303 6.00 7.40 27.77
N ASP A 304 5.72 6.25 28.37
CA ASP A 304 6.31 4.97 27.94
C ASP A 304 5.75 4.60 26.55
N LEU A 305 4.47 4.87 26.29
CA LEU A 305 3.87 4.62 24.98
C LEU A 305 4.52 5.47 23.88
N ARG A 306 4.78 6.77 24.14
CA ARG A 306 5.50 7.65 23.22
C ARG A 306 6.91 7.14 22.91
N GLN A 307 7.59 6.54 23.90
CA GLN A 307 8.90 5.93 23.69
C GLN A 307 8.83 4.63 22.88
N ALA A 308 7.76 3.85 23.02
CA ALA A 308 7.54 2.60 22.29
C ALA A 308 7.09 2.82 20.84
N VAL A 309 6.44 3.95 20.54
CA VAL A 309 5.91 4.27 19.21
C VAL A 309 6.94 4.97 18.32
N CYS A 310 7.06 4.53 17.08
CA CYS A 310 7.81 5.21 16.02
C CYS A 310 6.89 5.53 14.83
N LEU A 311 6.88 6.79 14.38
CA LEU A 311 6.10 7.22 13.23
C LEU A 311 6.74 6.69 11.94
N GLY A 312 5.96 6.00 11.11
CA GLY A 312 6.35 5.64 9.76
C GLY A 312 5.71 6.61 8.78
N VAL A 313 6.47 7.54 8.19
CA VAL A 313 5.89 8.61 7.35
C VAL A 313 6.14 8.32 5.88
N ASP A 314 5.09 8.35 5.05
CA ASP A 314 5.24 8.32 3.60
C ASP A 314 5.69 9.71 3.08
N PRO A 315 6.89 9.81 2.48
CA PRO A 315 7.40 11.07 1.95
C PRO A 315 6.55 11.61 0.79
N GLU A 316 5.84 10.75 0.05
CA GLU A 316 4.97 11.19 -1.05
C GLU A 316 3.72 11.90 -0.54
N LEU A 317 3.04 11.29 0.43
CA LEU A 317 1.95 11.93 1.16
C LEU A 317 2.42 13.28 1.72
N LEU A 318 3.53 13.29 2.46
CA LEU A 318 4.04 14.50 3.13
C LEU A 318 4.36 15.62 2.13
N GLY A 319 5.02 15.30 1.01
CA GLY A 319 5.30 16.24 -0.06
C GLY A 319 4.03 16.79 -0.71
N THR A 320 3.05 15.92 -0.99
CA THR A 320 1.78 16.32 -1.58
C THR A 320 0.97 17.23 -0.65
N VAL A 321 0.90 16.93 0.65
CA VAL A 321 0.18 17.78 1.61
C VAL A 321 0.91 19.11 1.82
N SER A 322 2.26 19.12 1.84
CA SER A 322 3.04 20.36 1.89
C SER A 322 2.72 21.28 0.71
N GLU A 323 2.61 20.76 -0.50
CA GLU A 323 2.25 21.58 -1.66
C GLU A 323 0.84 22.16 -1.56
N ILE A 324 -0.13 21.39 -1.05
CA ILE A 324 -1.50 21.88 -0.83
C ILE A 324 -1.53 22.98 0.22
N ALA A 325 -0.81 22.79 1.33
CA ALA A 325 -0.66 23.78 2.41
C ALA A 325 0.03 25.06 1.94
N ASP A 326 0.98 24.96 1.00
CA ASP A 326 1.63 26.13 0.37
C ASP A 326 0.72 26.86 -0.66
N GLY A 327 -0.57 26.50 -0.74
CA GLY A 327 -1.56 27.13 -1.62
C GLY A 327 -1.51 26.65 -3.08
N ARG A 328 -0.89 25.51 -3.37
CA ARG A 328 -0.87 24.95 -4.74
C ARG A 328 -2.28 24.51 -5.14
N ALA A 329 -2.71 24.90 -6.34
CA ALA A 329 -4.05 24.60 -6.83
C ALA A 329 -4.26 23.08 -6.96
N VAL A 330 -5.38 22.60 -6.40
CA VAL A 330 -5.78 21.18 -6.48
C VAL A 330 -6.75 20.97 -7.62
N LEU A 331 -6.45 20.00 -8.49
CA LEU A 331 -7.35 19.53 -9.55
C LEU A 331 -7.75 18.09 -9.27
N ILE A 332 -9.04 17.80 -9.36
CA ILE A 332 -9.53 16.41 -9.27
C ILE A 332 -9.86 15.96 -10.68
N GLY A 333 -9.10 14.98 -11.17
CA GLY A 333 -9.28 14.40 -12.49
C GLY A 333 -10.63 13.72 -12.59
N ASN A 334 -11.49 14.20 -13.51
CA ASN A 334 -12.58 13.35 -13.97
C ASN A 334 -11.93 12.23 -14.80
N GLY A 335 -12.00 10.99 -14.32
CA GLY A 335 -11.58 9.83 -15.11
C GLY A 335 -12.14 9.94 -16.54
N THR A 336 -11.28 9.70 -17.52
CA THR A 336 -11.48 9.80 -18.98
C THR A 336 -11.21 11.17 -19.63
N GLY A 337 -10.08 11.21 -20.34
CA GLY A 337 -9.87 12.14 -21.44
C GLY A 337 -10.86 11.87 -22.57
N GLY A 338 -11.35 12.94 -23.17
CA GLY A 338 -12.26 12.93 -24.30
C GLY A 338 -12.62 14.35 -24.72
N ASP A 339 -11.62 15.22 -24.81
CA ASP A 339 -11.77 16.51 -25.47
C ASP A 339 -11.66 16.28 -26.99
N ASP A 340 -12.73 15.73 -27.57
CA ASP A 340 -13.00 15.86 -29.00
C ASP A 340 -14.05 16.96 -29.18
N GLY A 341 -13.61 18.06 -29.77
CA GLY A 341 -14.43 19.22 -30.06
C GLY A 341 -15.66 18.87 -30.92
N GLY A 342 -16.79 19.47 -30.54
CA GLY A 342 -17.86 19.79 -31.47
C GLY A 342 -18.99 18.77 -31.63
N SER A 343 -19.93 18.77 -30.68
CA SER A 343 -21.34 18.59 -31.04
C SER A 343 -22.27 19.14 -29.96
N SER A 344 -22.94 20.24 -30.29
CA SER A 344 -24.14 20.68 -29.59
C SER A 344 -25.25 19.63 -29.78
N GLY A 345 -25.33 18.65 -28.89
CA GLY A 345 -26.39 17.64 -28.86
C GLY A 345 -27.22 17.80 -27.59
N ARG A 346 -28.36 18.50 -27.69
CA ARG A 346 -29.39 18.52 -26.65
C ARG A 346 -29.82 17.09 -26.35
N ASN A 347 -29.61 16.59 -25.14
CA ASN A 347 -30.41 15.48 -24.64
C ASN A 347 -30.99 15.79 -23.26
N ARG A 348 -32.31 15.70 -23.22
CA ARG A 348 -33.23 15.90 -22.11
C ARG A 348 -33.48 14.53 -21.51
N GLY A 349 -33.27 14.35 -20.21
CA GLY A 349 -33.65 13.13 -19.51
C GLY A 349 -32.89 12.97 -18.21
N GLY A 350 -33.28 13.75 -17.20
CA GLY A 350 -32.68 13.71 -15.87
C GLY A 350 -32.97 12.40 -15.14
N ARG A 351 -31.91 11.74 -14.71
CA ARG A 351 -31.83 11.06 -13.41
C ARG A 351 -30.70 11.78 -12.70
N GLU A 352 -31.04 12.58 -11.69
CA GLU A 352 -30.07 13.25 -10.85
C GLU A 352 -29.40 12.16 -10.00
N ASP A 353 -28.11 11.90 -10.22
CA ASP A 353 -27.28 11.15 -9.28
C ASP A 353 -27.12 12.00 -8.01
N PRO A 354 -27.42 11.49 -6.81
CA PRO A 354 -27.42 12.29 -5.59
C PRO A 354 -26.04 12.50 -4.92
N GLU A 355 -24.92 12.24 -5.59
CA GLU A 355 -23.58 12.31 -4.95
C GLU A 355 -22.51 13.02 -5.79
N ARG A 356 -22.88 14.05 -6.56
CA ARG A 356 -21.85 14.97 -7.06
C ARG A 356 -21.44 15.88 -5.91
N SER A 357 -20.42 15.46 -5.14
CA SER A 357 -19.76 16.29 -4.13
C SER A 357 -19.58 17.70 -4.69
N ALA A 358 -20.04 18.71 -3.95
CA ALA A 358 -19.76 20.09 -4.33
C ALA A 358 -18.25 20.25 -4.47
N PRO A 359 -17.74 21.07 -5.42
CA PRO A 359 -16.32 21.34 -5.52
C PRO A 359 -15.79 21.73 -4.13
N ALA A 360 -14.76 21.04 -3.65
CA ALA A 360 -14.15 21.36 -2.36
C ALA A 360 -13.76 22.84 -2.35
N ASP A 361 -14.09 23.56 -1.28
CA ASP A 361 -13.72 24.96 -1.12
C ASP A 361 -12.18 25.03 -1.05
N PRO A 362 -11.49 25.67 -2.02
CA PRO A 362 -10.03 25.67 -2.05
C PRO A 362 -9.39 26.19 -0.75
N GLY A 363 -10.02 27.18 -0.10
CA GLY A 363 -9.52 27.71 1.17
C GLY A 363 -9.68 26.75 2.34
N ALA A 364 -10.69 25.87 2.31
CA ALA A 364 -10.84 24.84 3.32
C ALA A 364 -9.81 23.71 3.13
N VAL A 365 -9.52 23.35 1.87
CA VAL A 365 -8.53 22.33 1.52
C VAL A 365 -7.11 22.74 1.96
N GLU A 366 -6.73 23.99 1.69
CA GLU A 366 -5.46 24.58 2.15
C GLU A 366 -5.38 24.57 3.68
N ALA A 367 -6.42 25.06 4.36
CA ALA A 367 -6.47 25.11 5.83
C ALA A 367 -6.42 23.73 6.49
N ASP A 368 -7.07 22.71 5.91
CA ASP A 368 -7.02 21.34 6.41
C ASP A 368 -5.61 20.74 6.27
N ALA A 369 -4.92 21.02 5.15
CA ALA A 369 -3.54 20.59 4.93
C ALA A 369 -2.55 21.27 5.88
N GLU A 370 -2.66 22.60 6.05
CA GLU A 370 -1.84 23.36 7.02
C GLU A 370 -2.02 22.81 8.44
N ARG A 371 -3.28 22.66 8.89
CA ARG A 371 -3.61 22.13 10.21
C ARG A 371 -3.01 20.74 10.41
N TRP A 372 -3.19 19.84 9.44
CA TRP A 372 -2.68 18.48 9.56
C TRP A 372 -1.15 18.44 9.64
N LEU A 373 -0.44 19.26 8.87
CA LEU A 373 1.03 19.35 8.94
C LEU A 373 1.51 19.91 10.28
N ASP A 374 0.84 20.91 10.82
CA ASP A 374 1.18 21.47 12.13
C ASP A 374 0.95 20.48 13.27
N GLU A 375 -0.18 19.75 13.25
CA GLU A 375 -0.45 18.66 14.19
C GLU A 375 0.59 17.53 14.07
N LEU A 376 0.96 17.15 12.84
CA LEU A 376 1.99 16.13 12.61
C LEU A 376 3.39 16.57 13.08
N ARG A 377 3.79 17.83 12.83
CA ARG A 377 5.06 18.37 13.33
C ARG A 377 5.11 18.31 14.86
N ALA A 378 4.03 18.73 15.52
CA ALA A 378 3.93 18.66 16.97
C ALA A 378 4.03 17.22 17.51
N LEU A 379 3.37 16.26 16.84
CA LEU A 379 3.46 14.85 17.21
C LEU A 379 4.87 14.26 17.02
N ALA A 380 5.55 14.66 15.95
CA ALA A 380 6.89 14.20 15.61
C ALA A 380 7.96 14.73 16.58
N GLU A 381 7.71 15.86 17.26
CA GLU A 381 8.60 16.39 18.29
C GLU A 381 8.74 15.41 19.48
N GLY A 382 9.91 14.79 19.59
CA GLY A 382 10.20 13.84 20.66
C GLY A 382 9.68 12.42 20.41
N THR A 383 9.18 12.14 19.22
CA THR A 383 8.78 10.80 18.76
C THR A 383 9.76 10.32 17.68
N CYS A 384 10.06 9.03 17.66
CA CYS A 384 10.86 8.40 16.61
C CYS A 384 10.19 8.56 15.23
N VAL A 385 10.96 8.80 14.16
CA VAL A 385 10.46 8.84 12.78
C VAL A 385 11.29 7.93 11.87
N VAL A 386 10.63 7.15 11.02
CA VAL A 386 11.21 6.35 9.94
C VAL A 386 10.52 6.72 8.64
N THR A 387 11.29 6.87 7.57
CA THR A 387 10.77 7.11 6.22
C THR A 387 10.27 5.80 5.63
N LEU A 388 9.00 5.78 5.17
CA LEU A 388 8.46 4.65 4.42
C LEU A 388 8.87 4.74 2.94
N PRO A 389 8.90 3.62 2.20
CA PRO A 389 9.05 3.67 0.75
C PRO A 389 8.01 4.59 0.12
N ALA A 390 8.47 5.54 -0.70
CA ALA A 390 7.62 6.56 -1.29
C ALA A 390 6.45 5.92 -2.05
N ALA A 391 5.23 6.44 -1.83
CA ALA A 391 3.99 5.94 -2.46
C ALA A 391 3.68 4.44 -2.21
N GLN A 392 4.23 3.88 -1.13
CA GLN A 392 4.10 2.45 -0.78
C GLN A 392 4.52 1.55 -1.94
N ALA A 393 5.54 1.98 -2.69
CA ALA A 393 6.04 1.26 -3.85
C ALA A 393 6.47 -0.17 -3.45
N GLY A 394 6.01 -1.17 -4.20
CA GLY A 394 6.43 -2.55 -4.06
C GLY A 394 7.89 -2.69 -4.43
N LEU A 395 8.75 -2.93 -3.45
CA LEU A 395 10.20 -2.97 -3.62
C LEU A 395 10.63 -4.09 -4.57
N GLU A 396 9.88 -5.19 -4.59
CA GLU A 396 10.05 -6.28 -5.53
C GLU A 396 9.83 -5.82 -6.98
N ALA A 397 8.78 -5.03 -7.21
CA ALA A 397 8.47 -4.50 -8.53
C ALA A 397 9.47 -3.40 -8.94
N VAL A 398 9.87 -2.53 -8.02
CA VAL A 398 10.92 -1.51 -8.24
C VAL A 398 12.25 -2.18 -8.60
N GLY A 399 12.67 -3.20 -7.84
CA GLY A 399 13.87 -3.97 -8.10
C GLY A 399 13.83 -4.70 -9.45
N ALA A 400 12.66 -5.24 -9.84
CA ALA A 400 12.48 -5.91 -11.12
C ALA A 400 12.61 -4.97 -12.33
N VAL A 401 12.26 -3.68 -12.19
CA VAL A 401 12.47 -2.67 -13.25
C VAL A 401 13.96 -2.41 -13.47
N GLY A 402 14.79 -2.50 -12.43
CA GLY A 402 16.24 -2.34 -12.54
C GLY A 402 16.71 -0.90 -12.83
N SER A 403 15.90 0.11 -12.49
CA SER A 403 16.24 1.53 -12.66
C SER A 403 16.80 2.13 -11.37
N THR A 404 18.04 2.62 -11.41
CA THR A 404 18.69 3.27 -10.26
C THR A 404 18.01 4.57 -9.85
N GLU A 405 17.43 5.32 -10.81
CA GLU A 405 16.66 6.53 -10.52
C GLU A 405 15.35 6.19 -9.80
N LEU A 406 14.67 5.11 -10.22
CA LEU A 406 13.42 4.67 -9.58
C LEU A 406 13.68 4.13 -8.17
N THR A 407 14.74 3.34 -8.00
CA THR A 407 15.17 2.86 -6.69
C THR A 407 15.48 4.01 -5.73
N ARG A 408 16.23 5.03 -6.18
CA ARG A 408 16.51 6.21 -5.37
C ARG A 408 15.23 6.96 -5.02
N ALA A 409 14.35 7.19 -6.00
CA ALA A 409 13.08 7.85 -5.75
C ALA A 409 12.18 7.10 -4.75
N ALA A 410 12.32 5.77 -4.65
CA ALA A 410 11.57 4.96 -3.68
C ALA A 410 12.13 5.02 -2.26
N LEU A 411 13.46 5.17 -2.09
CA LEU A 411 14.16 4.95 -0.81
C LEU A 411 14.86 6.18 -0.23
N ASP A 412 15.35 7.09 -1.07
CA ASP A 412 16.20 8.22 -0.68
C ASP A 412 15.35 9.48 -0.52
N SER A 413 14.58 9.53 0.58
CA SER A 413 13.60 10.59 0.84
C SER A 413 13.70 11.21 2.24
N ASP A 414 14.72 10.84 3.02
CA ASP A 414 14.93 11.33 4.38
C ASP A 414 15.07 12.86 4.44
N ASP A 415 15.83 13.44 3.51
CA ASP A 415 16.02 14.90 3.39
C ASP A 415 14.69 15.64 3.20
N SER A 416 13.73 15.04 2.49
CA SER A 416 12.41 15.65 2.27
C SER A 416 11.56 15.59 3.54
N VAL A 417 11.62 14.49 4.28
CA VAL A 417 10.93 14.34 5.56
C VAL A 417 11.52 15.30 6.60
N GLU A 418 12.86 15.37 6.72
CA GLU A 418 13.54 16.28 7.64
C GLU A 418 13.19 17.74 7.33
N ARG A 419 13.21 18.13 6.05
CA ARG A 419 12.88 19.50 5.63
C ARG A 419 11.45 19.91 5.98
N ILE A 420 10.47 19.01 5.88
CA ILE A 420 9.05 19.34 6.09
C ILE A 420 8.64 19.22 7.56
N LEU A 421 9.13 18.18 8.27
CA LEU A 421 8.77 17.92 9.68
C LEU A 421 9.73 18.59 10.67
N GLY A 422 10.96 18.93 10.27
CA GLY A 422 11.97 19.49 11.16
C GLY A 422 12.64 18.46 12.09
N VAL A 423 12.46 17.16 11.83
CA VAL A 423 13.07 16.06 12.59
C VAL A 423 13.79 15.10 11.64
N SER A 424 15.01 14.69 12.00
CA SER A 424 15.77 13.72 11.21
C SER A 424 15.19 12.31 11.38
N PRO A 425 14.80 11.63 10.29
CA PRO A 425 14.42 10.23 10.33
C PRO A 425 15.57 9.32 10.80
N ILE A 426 15.24 8.13 11.29
CA ILE A 426 16.24 7.08 11.53
C ILE A 426 16.78 6.60 10.18
N PRO A 427 18.09 6.70 9.94
CA PRO A 427 18.70 6.26 8.69
C PRO A 427 18.79 4.74 8.61
N ASP A 428 19.05 4.22 7.41
CA ASP A 428 19.39 2.81 7.14
C ASP A 428 18.31 1.79 7.59
N VAL A 429 17.05 2.22 7.67
CA VAL A 429 15.90 1.37 7.98
C VAL A 429 15.01 1.23 6.76
N LEU A 430 14.75 -0.02 6.35
CA LEU A 430 13.86 -0.34 5.25
C LEU A 430 12.58 -1.00 5.78
N VAL A 431 11.41 -0.43 5.50
CA VAL A 431 10.12 -1.01 5.87
C VAL A 431 9.34 -1.34 4.60
N PRO A 432 9.39 -2.57 4.05
CA PRO A 432 8.66 -2.93 2.84
C PRO A 432 7.15 -2.86 3.03
N ALA A 433 6.41 -2.29 2.07
CA ALA A 433 4.95 -2.19 2.14
C ALA A 433 4.25 -3.56 2.14
N SER A 434 4.88 -4.59 1.57
CA SER A 434 4.40 -5.98 1.57
C SER A 434 4.57 -6.68 2.93
N GLY A 435 5.36 -6.09 3.85
CA GLY A 435 5.81 -6.73 5.08
C GLY A 435 6.82 -7.87 4.87
N THR A 436 7.27 -8.07 3.63
CA THR A 436 8.22 -9.12 3.24
C THR A 436 9.32 -8.55 2.37
N LEU A 437 10.43 -9.27 2.21
CA LEU A 437 11.50 -8.86 1.31
C LEU A 437 12.06 -10.09 0.60
N LEU A 438 12.15 -10.05 -0.72
CA LEU A 438 12.75 -11.12 -1.51
C LEU A 438 14.28 -11.05 -1.48
N PRO A 439 15.00 -12.19 -1.57
CA PRO A 439 16.46 -12.23 -1.62
C PRO A 439 17.06 -11.31 -2.69
N GLY A 440 16.60 -11.43 -3.93
CA GLY A 440 17.10 -10.60 -5.05
C GLY A 440 16.78 -9.11 -4.89
N THR A 441 15.71 -8.77 -4.18
CA THR A 441 15.36 -7.37 -3.87
C THR A 441 16.28 -6.80 -2.81
N ALA A 442 16.62 -7.57 -1.77
CA ALA A 442 17.59 -7.15 -0.76
C ALA A 442 19.00 -6.95 -1.34
N GLU A 443 19.43 -7.82 -2.25
CA GLU A 443 20.71 -7.67 -2.96
C GLU A 443 20.74 -6.43 -3.87
N ALA A 444 19.62 -6.13 -4.53
CA ALA A 444 19.55 -5.02 -5.50
C ALA A 444 19.33 -3.64 -4.84
N LEU A 445 18.65 -3.60 -3.69
CA LEU A 445 18.20 -2.35 -3.04
C LEU A 445 18.85 -2.09 -1.68
N GLY A 446 19.57 -3.06 -1.11
CA GLY A 446 20.16 -2.93 0.22
C GLY A 446 21.36 -1.99 0.22
N GLU A 447 21.24 -0.88 0.92
CA GLU A 447 22.42 -0.12 1.34
C GLU A 447 23.28 -0.98 2.29
N PRO A 448 24.62 -0.92 2.21
CA PRO A 448 25.49 -1.69 3.09
C PRO A 448 25.16 -1.45 4.57
N GLY A 449 24.81 -2.51 5.31
CA GLY A 449 24.44 -2.42 6.73
C GLY A 449 22.99 -2.03 7.05
N ALA A 450 22.14 -1.81 6.04
CA ALA A 450 20.73 -1.49 6.24
C ALA A 450 19.97 -2.61 6.97
N THR A 451 18.93 -2.23 7.72
CA THR A 451 18.08 -3.15 8.49
C THR A 451 16.66 -3.13 7.96
N ALA A 452 16.19 -4.26 7.43
CA ALA A 452 14.83 -4.43 6.96
C ALA A 452 13.89 -4.83 8.10
N VAL A 453 12.72 -4.19 8.22
CA VAL A 453 11.67 -4.58 9.16
C VAL A 453 10.65 -5.46 8.42
N VAL A 454 10.64 -6.76 8.69
CA VAL A 454 9.85 -7.76 7.93
C VAL A 454 9.16 -8.78 8.84
N ALA A 455 8.09 -9.42 8.39
CA ALA A 455 7.45 -10.48 9.16
C ALA A 455 8.36 -11.71 9.27
N THR A 456 8.27 -12.47 10.38
CA THR A 456 9.09 -13.67 10.63
C THR A 456 9.14 -14.66 9.47
N PRO A 457 8.04 -14.98 8.74
CA PRO A 457 8.08 -15.93 7.64
C PRO A 457 8.90 -15.45 6.45
N SER A 458 9.32 -14.19 6.40
CA SER A 458 10.25 -13.68 5.37
C SER A 458 11.67 -14.19 5.56
N THR A 459 12.01 -14.75 6.72
CA THR A 459 13.37 -15.21 7.05
C THR A 459 13.41 -16.70 7.33
N ARG A 460 14.60 -17.29 7.14
CA ARG A 460 14.90 -18.70 7.41
C ARG A 460 16.26 -18.84 8.10
N THR A 461 16.38 -19.85 8.96
CA THR A 461 17.68 -20.35 9.40
C THR A 461 18.39 -21.11 8.27
N ASP A 462 19.64 -21.48 8.47
CA ASP A 462 20.41 -22.38 7.59
C ASP A 462 19.74 -23.75 7.37
N THR A 463 18.96 -24.21 8.35
CA THR A 463 18.13 -25.42 8.27
C THR A 463 16.77 -25.22 7.60
N GLY A 464 16.44 -24.01 7.16
CA GLY A 464 15.15 -23.68 6.53
C GLY A 464 13.98 -23.54 7.49
N ILE A 465 14.23 -23.30 8.79
CA ILE A 465 13.19 -23.09 9.80
C ILE A 465 12.88 -21.60 9.92
N VAL A 466 11.63 -21.23 10.19
CA VAL A 466 11.26 -19.84 10.53
C VAL A 466 11.78 -19.53 11.93
N PRO A 467 12.72 -18.58 12.10
CA PRO A 467 13.18 -18.20 13.44
C PRO A 467 12.10 -17.40 14.19
N PRO A 468 12.12 -17.39 15.53
CA PRO A 468 11.25 -16.52 16.31
C PRO A 468 11.55 -15.03 16.04
N PRO A 469 10.60 -14.11 16.34
CA PRO A 469 10.76 -12.67 16.10
C PRO A 469 12.03 -12.09 16.72
N GLY A 470 12.90 -11.43 15.97
CA GLY A 470 14.17 -10.93 16.50
C GLY A 470 15.08 -10.42 15.41
N MET A 471 16.37 -10.27 15.72
CA MET A 471 17.34 -9.79 14.74
C MET A 471 18.01 -10.95 14.00
N VAL A 472 17.89 -10.95 12.68
CA VAL A 472 18.43 -11.97 11.78
C VAL A 472 19.49 -11.31 10.89
N GLY A 473 20.69 -11.90 10.83
CA GLY A 473 21.71 -11.53 9.85
C GLY A 473 21.34 -12.11 8.49
N LEU A 474 21.51 -11.31 7.43
CA LEU A 474 21.11 -11.73 6.08
C LEU A 474 22.35 -12.17 5.29
N ALA A 475 22.53 -13.49 5.18
CA ALA A 475 23.57 -14.07 4.35
C ALA A 475 23.40 -13.65 2.87
N GLY A 476 24.51 -13.40 2.18
CA GLY A 476 24.51 -12.95 0.78
C GLY A 476 24.40 -11.43 0.60
N THR A 477 24.18 -10.68 1.68
CA THR A 477 24.17 -9.20 1.67
C THR A 477 25.46 -8.62 2.25
N ASP A 478 25.76 -7.36 1.94
CA ASP A 478 26.91 -6.62 2.51
C ASP A 478 26.60 -6.14 3.94
N GLY A 479 26.43 -7.10 4.86
CA GLY A 479 26.17 -6.84 6.28
C GLY A 479 24.73 -6.45 6.61
N GLY A 480 23.78 -6.71 5.71
CA GLY A 480 22.36 -6.45 5.91
C GLY A 480 21.75 -7.29 7.03
N ARG A 481 20.72 -6.74 7.67
CA ARG A 481 20.00 -7.35 8.79
C ARG A 481 18.50 -7.29 8.57
N ALA A 482 17.76 -8.17 9.23
CA ALA A 482 16.32 -8.11 9.33
C ALA A 482 15.90 -8.05 10.81
N LEU A 483 15.10 -7.04 11.17
CA LEU A 483 14.36 -7.00 12.43
C LEU A 483 12.98 -7.60 12.17
N THR A 484 12.73 -8.79 12.71
CA THR A 484 11.50 -9.54 12.40
C THR A 484 10.39 -9.33 13.42
N TYR A 485 9.14 -9.31 12.95
CA TYR A 485 7.93 -9.22 13.78
C TYR A 485 7.01 -10.43 13.60
N SER A 486 6.20 -10.72 14.63
CA SER A 486 5.25 -11.85 14.64
C SER A 486 4.20 -11.71 13.53
N ALA A 487 4.12 -12.72 12.66
CA ALA A 487 3.16 -12.75 11.55
C ALA A 487 1.69 -12.75 12.04
N PRO A 488 1.30 -13.51 13.09
CA PRO A 488 -0.04 -13.44 13.66
C PRO A 488 -0.44 -12.04 14.13
N ILE A 489 0.44 -11.31 14.81
CA ILE A 489 0.19 -9.92 15.24
C ILE A 489 0.03 -9.01 14.02
N GLY A 490 0.98 -9.06 13.07
CA GLY A 490 0.93 -8.26 11.85
C GLY A 490 -0.32 -8.54 11.00
N ALA A 491 -0.77 -9.80 10.93
CA ALA A 491 -1.98 -10.18 10.20
C ALA A 491 -3.25 -9.73 10.92
N ALA A 492 -3.26 -9.71 12.26
CA ALA A 492 -4.39 -9.17 13.02
C ALA A 492 -4.53 -7.66 12.84
N LEU A 493 -3.43 -6.92 12.87
CA LEU A 493 -3.42 -5.48 12.55
C LEU A 493 -3.87 -5.20 11.12
N ALA A 494 -3.38 -5.97 10.14
CA ALA A 494 -3.78 -5.83 8.74
C ALA A 494 -5.25 -6.16 8.46
N ALA A 495 -5.86 -6.98 9.31
CA ALA A 495 -7.28 -7.27 9.25
C ALA A 495 -8.16 -6.14 9.80
N THR A 496 -7.63 -5.06 10.38
CA THR A 496 -8.45 -3.97 10.93
C THR A 496 -8.82 -2.92 9.88
N GLY A 497 -9.74 -2.02 10.25
CA GLY A 497 -10.15 -0.89 9.41
C GLY A 497 -11.16 -1.23 8.32
N SER A 498 -11.35 -0.27 7.43
CA SER A 498 -12.36 -0.30 6.35
C SER A 498 -11.95 -1.15 5.14
N ALA A 499 -10.65 -1.33 4.92
CA ALA A 499 -10.08 -2.15 3.85
C ALA A 499 -9.16 -3.23 4.46
N PRO A 500 -9.74 -4.26 5.11
CA PRO A 500 -8.96 -5.31 5.73
C PRO A 500 -8.27 -6.18 4.68
N GLU A 501 -7.04 -6.60 4.95
CA GLU A 501 -6.24 -7.40 4.02
C GLU A 501 -5.68 -8.67 4.65
N ASN A 502 -5.49 -9.70 3.81
CA ASN A 502 -4.77 -10.92 4.16
C ASN A 502 -3.32 -10.77 3.67
N PRO A 503 -2.35 -10.42 4.55
CA PRO A 503 -0.98 -10.13 4.11
C PRO A 503 -0.30 -11.36 3.52
N ARG A 504 0.71 -11.13 2.68
CA ARG A 504 1.52 -12.19 2.07
C ARG A 504 2.14 -13.14 3.10
N TYR A 505 2.56 -12.60 4.24
CA TYR A 505 3.20 -13.34 5.33
C TYR A 505 2.20 -14.04 6.26
N SER A 506 0.89 -13.87 6.09
CA SER A 506 -0.10 -14.51 6.97
C SER A 506 -0.17 -16.02 6.71
N ASP A 507 -0.35 -16.80 7.77
CA ASP A 507 -0.51 -18.26 7.66
C ASP A 507 -1.73 -18.59 6.77
N PRO A 508 -1.53 -19.29 5.64
CA PRO A 508 -2.60 -19.71 4.73
C PRO A 508 -3.75 -20.45 5.39
N ASP A 509 -3.48 -21.25 6.43
CA ASP A 509 -4.50 -22.04 7.13
C ASP A 509 -5.41 -21.18 8.03
N THR A 510 -5.02 -19.91 8.27
CA THR A 510 -5.80 -18.93 9.05
C THR A 510 -6.35 -17.77 8.20
N ARG A 511 -6.24 -17.85 6.86
CA ARG A 511 -6.82 -16.87 5.94
C ARG A 511 -8.30 -17.15 5.72
N TYR A 512 -9.11 -16.09 5.68
CA TYR A 512 -10.55 -16.17 5.44
C TYR A 512 -11.08 -14.84 4.87
N TRP A 513 -12.37 -14.80 4.55
CA TRP A 513 -13.06 -13.58 4.10
C TRP A 513 -13.18 -12.57 5.25
N LEU A 514 -12.18 -11.71 5.41
CA LEU A 514 -12.14 -10.71 6.49
C LEU A 514 -13.35 -9.77 6.48
N THR A 515 -13.89 -9.46 5.30
CA THR A 515 -15.06 -8.59 5.11
C THR A 515 -16.37 -9.23 5.52
N ALA A 516 -16.39 -10.53 5.85
CA ALA A 516 -17.55 -11.18 6.45
C ALA A 516 -17.74 -10.71 7.90
N ASP A 517 -16.64 -10.55 8.65
CA ASP A 517 -16.64 -9.97 9.99
C ASP A 517 -16.87 -8.46 9.97
N SER A 518 -17.27 -7.89 11.11
CA SER A 518 -17.35 -6.45 11.32
C SER A 518 -15.98 -5.84 11.63
N ALA A 519 -15.82 -4.54 11.39
CA ALA A 519 -14.59 -3.83 11.76
C ALA A 519 -14.31 -3.93 13.27
N ALA A 520 -15.34 -3.86 14.12
CA ALA A 520 -15.21 -3.96 15.56
C ALA A 520 -14.74 -5.36 16.03
N ALA A 521 -15.22 -6.44 15.42
CA ALA A 521 -14.74 -7.80 15.72
C ALA A 521 -13.25 -7.94 15.40
N ARG A 522 -12.83 -7.51 14.20
CA ARG A 522 -11.42 -7.57 13.78
C ARG A 522 -10.52 -6.66 14.63
N LEU A 523 -11.02 -5.52 15.07
CA LEU A 523 -10.31 -4.63 16.01
C LEU A 523 -10.09 -5.32 17.37
N GLN A 524 -11.12 -6.00 17.88
CA GLN A 524 -11.01 -6.78 19.10
C GLN A 524 -10.03 -7.97 18.94
N ASP A 525 -9.98 -8.61 17.78
CA ASP A 525 -9.01 -9.67 17.50
C ASP A 525 -7.57 -9.14 17.42
N ALA A 526 -7.37 -7.95 16.84
CA ALA A 526 -6.08 -7.27 16.86
C ALA A 526 -5.63 -6.91 18.29
N ARG A 527 -6.58 -6.44 19.13
CA ARG A 527 -6.33 -6.22 20.57
C ARG A 527 -5.89 -7.51 21.26
N ALA A 528 -6.55 -8.63 20.95
CA ALA A 528 -6.19 -9.92 21.51
C ALA A 528 -4.81 -10.41 21.07
N ALA A 529 -4.46 -10.25 19.79
CA ALA A 529 -3.14 -10.60 19.29
C ALA A 529 -2.01 -9.77 19.94
N LEU A 530 -2.23 -8.46 20.16
CA LEU A 530 -1.27 -7.60 20.85
C LEU A 530 -1.07 -7.97 22.33
N LEU A 531 -2.10 -8.51 22.98
CA LEU A 531 -2.06 -8.90 24.39
C LEU A 531 -1.69 -10.37 24.62
N ALA A 532 -1.69 -11.21 23.59
CA ALA A 532 -1.35 -12.63 23.73
C ALA A 532 0.06 -12.86 24.32
N PRO A 533 1.12 -12.12 23.95
CA PRO A 533 2.43 -12.27 24.58
C PRO A 533 2.46 -11.93 26.07
N VAL A 534 1.54 -11.06 26.55
CA VAL A 534 1.40 -10.79 28.00
C VAL A 534 0.85 -12.01 28.71
N VAL A 535 -0.10 -12.72 28.10
CA VAL A 535 -0.63 -13.97 28.63
C VAL A 535 0.46 -15.04 28.67
N ASP A 536 1.26 -15.18 27.61
CA ASP A 536 2.37 -16.14 27.57
C ASP A 536 3.41 -15.84 28.67
N ALA A 537 3.71 -14.56 28.92
CA ALA A 537 4.59 -14.16 30.01
C ALA A 537 4.01 -14.45 31.42
N ILE A 538 2.68 -14.36 31.58
CA ILE A 538 2.00 -14.75 32.82
C ILE A 538 2.15 -16.26 33.05
N ASP A 539 1.95 -17.07 32.01
CA ASP A 539 2.03 -18.54 32.10
C ASP A 539 3.46 -19.04 32.35
N ALA A 540 4.47 -18.36 31.79
CA ALA A 540 5.87 -18.68 32.03
C ALA A 540 6.30 -18.46 33.50
N GLY A 541 5.63 -17.56 34.22
CA GLY A 541 5.95 -17.22 35.61
C GLY A 541 7.26 -16.43 35.76
N PRO A 542 7.74 -16.19 37.00
CA PRO A 542 8.96 -15.41 37.23
C PRO A 542 10.22 -16.13 36.75
N ALA A 543 11.08 -15.40 36.03
CA ALA A 543 12.37 -15.92 35.57
C ALA A 543 13.25 -16.39 36.76
N PRO A 544 13.88 -17.59 36.68
CA PRO A 544 14.72 -18.10 37.75
C PRO A 544 15.98 -17.23 37.94
N ILE A 545 16.32 -16.93 39.19
CA ILE A 545 17.40 -16.00 39.62
C ILE A 545 18.78 -16.32 39.00
N ALA A 546 19.01 -17.57 38.55
CA ALA A 546 20.27 -18.03 37.99
C ALA A 546 20.59 -17.52 36.57
N SER A 547 19.59 -17.08 35.78
CA SER A 547 19.83 -16.61 34.39
C SER A 547 20.39 -15.19 34.32
N LEU A 548 20.17 -14.36 35.34
CA LEU A 548 20.68 -12.97 35.40
C LEU A 548 22.17 -12.91 35.75
N GLU A 549 22.69 -13.84 36.56
CA GLU A 549 24.13 -13.92 36.86
C GLU A 549 24.94 -14.43 35.67
N ALA A 550 24.34 -15.25 34.81
CA ALA A 550 24.98 -15.76 33.58
C ALA A 550 25.11 -14.68 32.50
N ALA A 551 24.13 -13.78 32.36
CA ALA A 551 24.20 -12.64 31.43
C ALA A 551 25.30 -11.62 31.80
N GLY A 552 25.58 -11.44 33.10
CA GLY A 552 26.68 -10.60 33.58
C GLY A 552 28.08 -11.23 33.43
N ALA A 553 28.17 -12.57 33.33
CA ALA A 553 29.43 -13.30 33.29
C ALA A 553 29.91 -13.67 31.87
N ALA A 554 29.03 -13.63 30.86
CA ALA A 554 29.38 -13.94 29.46
C ALA A 554 30.30 -12.89 28.79
N GLY A 555 30.58 -11.77 29.45
CA GLY A 555 31.55 -10.75 29.00
C GLY A 555 33.03 -11.09 29.26
N ALA A 556 33.37 -12.22 29.89
CA ALA A 556 34.76 -12.52 30.21
C ALA A 556 35.08 -14.02 30.35
N ALA A 557 35.31 -14.73 29.24
CA ALA A 557 36.36 -15.76 29.11
C ALA A 557 36.35 -16.44 27.73
N GLY A 558 37.53 -16.51 27.10
CA GLY A 558 37.74 -17.23 25.84
C GLY A 558 38.16 -18.69 25.99
N ALA A 559 37.96 -19.42 24.89
CA ALA A 559 38.68 -20.58 24.33
C ALA A 559 38.93 -21.85 25.19
N GLY A 560 38.36 -22.97 24.72
CA GLY A 560 38.89 -24.34 24.91
C GLY A 560 37.84 -25.46 24.78
N PRO A 561 38.03 -26.51 23.95
CA PRO A 561 37.01 -27.54 23.72
C PRO A 561 37.17 -28.73 24.69
N SER A 562 36.07 -29.35 25.11
CA SER A 562 36.09 -30.68 25.74
C SER A 562 34.76 -31.41 25.53
N ALA A 563 34.87 -32.61 24.96
CA ALA A 563 33.79 -33.54 24.67
C ALA A 563 33.35 -34.33 25.92
N GLY A 564 32.07 -34.64 26.02
CA GLY A 564 31.51 -35.57 27.00
C GLY A 564 30.07 -35.94 26.67
N THR A 565 29.85 -37.19 26.29
CA THR A 565 28.57 -37.78 25.86
C THR A 565 27.74 -38.28 27.05
N GLY A 566 26.47 -37.90 27.12
CA GLY A 566 25.43 -38.44 28.01
C GLY A 566 24.02 -38.16 27.42
N PRO A 567 23.01 -39.02 27.64
CA PRO A 567 21.78 -39.02 26.86
C PRO A 567 20.83 -37.89 27.25
N ALA A 568 20.22 -37.29 26.23
CA ALA A 568 19.34 -36.13 26.28
C ALA A 568 18.06 -36.38 27.10
N ALA A 569 17.86 -35.55 28.11
CA ALA A 569 16.54 -35.18 28.59
C ALA A 569 16.16 -33.86 27.90
N ASP A 570 15.00 -33.89 27.26
CA ASP A 570 14.38 -32.80 26.52
C ASP A 570 14.13 -31.60 27.45
N THR A 571 15.04 -30.63 27.40
CA THR A 571 14.88 -29.29 27.96
C THR A 571 15.27 -28.37 26.82
N GLY A 572 14.27 -27.83 26.13
CA GLY A 572 14.47 -26.80 25.12
C GLY A 572 15.31 -25.66 25.69
N PRO A 573 16.18 -25.02 24.90
CA PRO A 573 17.06 -23.98 25.41
C PRO A 573 16.22 -22.79 25.86
N SER A 574 16.15 -22.57 27.17
CA SER A 574 15.69 -21.30 27.76
C SER A 574 16.83 -20.28 27.55
N GLY A 575 16.73 -19.50 26.48
CA GLY A 575 17.62 -18.39 26.13
C GLY A 575 17.01 -17.60 24.98
N PRO A 576 17.62 -16.46 24.61
CA PRO A 576 17.13 -15.06 24.64
C PRO A 576 15.70 -14.75 24.12
N SER A 577 14.75 -15.68 24.14
CA SER A 577 13.36 -15.49 23.73
C SER A 577 12.57 -14.52 24.63
N ASP A 578 12.94 -14.40 25.91
CA ASP A 578 12.25 -13.51 26.87
C ASP A 578 12.43 -12.02 26.56
N ASP A 579 13.33 -11.66 25.64
CA ASP A 579 13.63 -10.27 25.26
C ASP A 579 13.01 -9.87 23.89
N GLN A 580 12.28 -10.78 23.25
CA GLN A 580 11.85 -10.61 21.85
C GLN A 580 10.54 -9.83 21.65
N GLY A 581 9.66 -9.77 22.66
CA GLY A 581 8.57 -8.80 22.81
C GLY A 581 7.59 -8.63 21.63
N VAL A 582 6.74 -7.60 21.73
CA VAL A 582 5.82 -7.16 20.68
C VAL A 582 6.51 -6.11 19.82
N LEU A 583 6.71 -6.42 18.54
CA LEU A 583 6.96 -5.44 17.49
C LEU A 583 5.70 -5.34 16.62
N ALA A 584 4.85 -4.36 16.87
CA ALA A 584 3.60 -4.16 16.14
C ALA A 584 3.86 -3.34 14.87
N VAL A 585 3.63 -3.94 13.71
CA VAL A 585 3.81 -3.29 12.39
C VAL A 585 2.51 -3.40 11.60
N PRO A 586 1.61 -2.39 11.68
CA PRO A 586 0.45 -2.32 10.82
C PRO A 586 0.85 -2.13 9.33
N PRO A 587 -0.07 -2.39 8.37
CA PRO A 587 0.15 -2.02 6.98
C PRO A 587 0.44 -0.53 6.82
N GLN A 588 1.22 -0.15 5.80
CA GLN A 588 1.55 1.26 5.58
C GLN A 588 0.30 2.12 5.36
N VAL A 589 -0.61 1.69 4.47
CA VAL A 589 -1.93 2.31 4.35
C VAL A 589 -2.89 1.63 5.33
N TRP A 590 -2.82 2.03 6.59
CA TRP A 590 -3.67 1.47 7.63
C TRP A 590 -5.06 2.13 7.64
N SER A 591 -6.08 1.37 7.24
CA SER A 591 -7.42 1.88 6.96
C SER A 591 -8.33 2.03 8.19
N VAL A 592 -7.76 1.99 9.41
CA VAL A 592 -8.47 2.23 10.67
C VAL A 592 -8.77 3.71 10.84
N ASP A 593 -9.88 4.04 11.50
CA ASP A 593 -10.20 5.39 11.93
C ASP A 593 -9.49 5.76 13.26
N GLY A 594 -9.54 7.04 13.62
CA GLY A 594 -8.89 7.56 14.82
C GLY A 594 -9.44 6.96 16.12
N GLU A 595 -10.75 6.67 16.21
CA GLU A 595 -11.36 6.09 17.41
C GLU A 595 -10.87 4.66 17.65
N ALA A 596 -10.89 3.83 16.61
CA ALA A 596 -10.38 2.47 16.67
C ALA A 596 -8.88 2.42 16.99
N ALA A 597 -8.09 3.29 16.36
CA ALA A 597 -6.65 3.35 16.56
C ALA A 597 -6.30 3.86 17.98
N GLY A 598 -6.99 4.89 18.45
CA GLY A 598 -6.87 5.41 19.81
C GLY A 598 -7.22 4.36 20.86
N SER A 599 -8.29 3.59 20.65
CA SER A 599 -8.68 2.51 21.57
C SER A 599 -7.62 1.39 21.71
N LEU A 600 -6.86 1.10 20.64
CA LEU A 600 -5.72 0.18 20.72
C LEU A 600 -4.58 0.78 21.54
N LEU A 601 -4.23 2.04 21.28
CA LEU A 601 -3.18 2.76 22.02
C LEU A 601 -3.52 2.90 23.51
N GLU A 602 -4.77 3.21 23.85
CA GLU A 602 -5.26 3.23 25.23
C GLU A 602 -5.10 1.87 25.92
N THR A 603 -5.41 0.78 25.20
CA THR A 603 -5.22 -0.59 25.72
C THR A 603 -3.75 -0.87 26.03
N LEU A 604 -2.84 -0.48 25.14
CA LEU A 604 -1.40 -0.65 25.32
C LEU A 604 -0.85 0.25 26.44
N GLY A 605 -1.28 1.51 26.50
CA GLY A 605 -0.95 2.46 27.57
C GLY A 605 -1.37 1.95 28.95
N ALA A 606 -2.56 1.33 29.05
CA ALA A 606 -3.01 0.69 30.28
C ALA A 606 -2.08 -0.47 30.70
N GLN A 607 -1.57 -1.29 29.76
CA GLN A 607 -0.64 -2.38 30.09
C GLN A 607 0.76 -1.90 30.45
N LEU A 608 1.22 -0.80 29.87
CA LEU A 608 2.45 -0.12 30.29
C LEU A 608 2.30 0.45 31.70
N ALA A 609 1.19 1.14 31.98
CA ALA A 609 0.89 1.68 33.30
C ALA A 609 0.75 0.59 34.38
N ALA A 610 0.20 -0.58 34.00
CA ALA A 610 0.10 -1.75 34.87
C ALA A 610 1.43 -2.52 35.03
N GLY A 611 2.49 -2.14 34.31
CA GLY A 611 3.79 -2.81 34.35
C GLY A 611 3.81 -4.21 33.74
N ARG A 612 2.77 -4.58 32.95
CA ARG A 612 2.73 -5.84 32.20
C ARG A 612 3.51 -5.76 30.89
N MET A 613 3.64 -4.56 30.35
CA MET A 613 4.52 -4.22 29.23
C MET A 613 5.59 -3.23 29.66
N ARG A 614 6.70 -3.18 28.92
CA ARG A 614 7.74 -2.15 29.03
C ARG A 614 8.02 -1.54 27.67
N ALA A 615 8.20 -0.22 27.61
CA ALA A 615 8.55 0.45 26.36
C ALA A 615 9.97 0.09 25.91
N VAL A 616 10.13 -0.17 24.62
CA VAL A 616 11.44 -0.31 23.97
C VAL A 616 11.44 0.54 22.69
N PRO A 617 12.27 1.59 22.61
CA PRO A 617 12.41 2.39 21.40
C PRO A 617 12.86 1.55 20.20
N LEU A 618 12.40 1.92 19.01
CA LEU A 618 12.81 1.23 17.79
C LEU A 618 14.33 1.25 17.58
N THR A 619 15.01 2.35 17.94
CA THR A 619 16.47 2.48 17.88
C THR A 619 17.19 1.43 18.73
N GLU A 620 16.63 1.09 19.90
CA GLU A 620 17.17 0.03 20.76
C GLU A 620 16.98 -1.36 20.12
N ARG A 621 15.82 -1.61 19.51
CA ARG A 621 15.56 -2.85 18.75
C ARG A 621 16.53 -3.01 17.58
N LEU A 622 16.80 -1.94 16.84
CA LEU A 622 17.73 -1.91 15.70
C LEU A 622 19.20 -2.05 16.10
N ALA A 623 19.55 -1.67 17.33
CA ALA A 623 20.88 -1.85 17.91
C ALA A 623 21.05 -3.21 18.62
N GLY A 624 19.98 -4.00 18.73
CA GLY A 624 19.98 -5.30 19.39
C GLY A 624 20.97 -6.30 18.78
N PRO A 625 21.37 -7.34 19.53
CA PRO A 625 22.26 -8.37 19.01
C PRO A 625 21.57 -9.23 17.95
N VAL A 626 22.32 -9.61 16.92
CA VAL A 626 21.86 -10.59 15.93
C VAL A 626 21.69 -11.95 16.61
N THR A 627 20.45 -12.42 16.73
CA THR A 627 20.09 -13.71 17.33
C THR A 627 20.28 -14.88 16.36
N VAL A 628 20.20 -14.63 15.05
CA VAL A 628 20.40 -15.62 13.99
C VAL A 628 21.42 -15.09 12.99
N PRO A 629 22.74 -15.37 13.16
CA PRO A 629 23.78 -14.79 12.33
C PRO A 629 23.74 -15.22 10.86
N ASP A 630 23.46 -16.50 10.60
CA ASP A 630 23.50 -17.12 9.27
C ASP A 630 22.09 -17.30 8.68
N GLY A 631 21.23 -16.30 8.85
CA GLY A 631 19.88 -16.32 8.30
C GLY A 631 19.83 -15.98 6.80
N SER A 632 18.71 -16.27 6.16
CA SER A 632 18.45 -15.92 4.76
C SER A 632 17.01 -15.43 4.56
N LEU A 633 16.78 -14.71 3.47
CA LEU A 633 15.42 -14.33 3.04
C LEU A 633 14.76 -15.48 2.29
N ALA A 634 13.43 -15.58 2.41
CA ALA A 634 12.62 -16.58 1.73
C ALA A 634 12.00 -16.01 0.45
N ASP A 635 12.14 -16.73 -0.68
CA ASP A 635 11.44 -16.39 -1.93
C ASP A 635 9.91 -16.50 -1.77
N ASP A 636 9.48 -17.51 -1.02
CA ASP A 636 8.08 -17.75 -0.67
C ASP A 636 7.94 -17.82 0.86
N PRO A 637 7.54 -16.70 1.50
CA PRO A 637 7.47 -16.61 2.95
C PRO A 637 6.62 -17.68 3.62
N THR A 638 5.55 -18.15 2.97
CA THR A 638 4.60 -19.12 3.54
C THR A 638 4.45 -20.38 2.70
N GLY A 639 5.10 -20.50 1.55
CA GLY A 639 4.88 -21.60 0.60
C GLY A 639 3.56 -21.48 -0.17
N ALA A 640 2.91 -20.32 -0.13
CA ALA A 640 1.57 -20.10 -0.67
C ALA A 640 1.55 -18.93 -1.65
N VAL A 641 0.62 -18.99 -2.60
CA VAL A 641 0.44 -17.92 -3.58
C VAL A 641 0.09 -16.61 -2.85
N ASP A 642 0.78 -15.53 -3.22
CA ASP A 642 0.43 -14.20 -2.76
C ASP A 642 -0.85 -13.73 -3.48
N PRO A 643 -1.96 -13.51 -2.76
CA PRO A 643 -3.20 -13.04 -3.38
C PRO A 643 -3.04 -11.66 -4.04
N GLY A 644 -2.08 -10.85 -3.55
CA GLY A 644 -1.77 -9.51 -4.04
C GLY A 644 -0.66 -9.43 -5.08
N ALA A 645 -0.12 -10.57 -5.56
CA ALA A 645 1.04 -10.59 -6.44
C ALA A 645 0.86 -9.66 -7.66
N VAL A 646 1.86 -8.80 -7.90
CA VAL A 646 1.96 -7.98 -9.09
C VAL A 646 2.30 -8.88 -10.28
N ASP A 647 1.49 -8.83 -11.34
CA ASP A 647 1.87 -9.44 -12.60
C ASP A 647 2.93 -8.54 -13.25
N LEU A 648 4.19 -8.86 -12.99
CA LEU A 648 5.32 -8.09 -13.50
C LEU A 648 5.41 -8.17 -15.03
N ALA A 649 4.79 -9.17 -15.67
CA ALA A 649 4.90 -9.38 -17.11
C ALA A 649 4.29 -8.19 -17.88
N GLY A 650 5.14 -7.31 -18.39
CA GLY A 650 4.74 -6.15 -19.16
C GLY A 650 4.62 -4.87 -18.33
N VAL A 651 4.37 -4.94 -17.02
CA VAL A 651 4.44 -3.77 -16.13
C VAL A 651 5.87 -3.22 -16.11
N ASP A 652 6.86 -4.10 -15.94
CA ASP A 652 8.28 -3.81 -15.95
C ASP A 652 8.72 -3.01 -17.20
N ARG A 653 8.29 -3.47 -18.37
CA ARG A 653 8.63 -2.89 -19.67
C ARG A 653 7.95 -1.55 -19.88
N ARG A 654 6.66 -1.44 -19.53
CA ARG A 654 5.89 -0.19 -19.66
C ARG A 654 6.46 0.90 -18.77
N VAL A 655 6.79 0.57 -17.52
CA VAL A 655 7.50 1.49 -16.60
C VAL A 655 8.86 1.87 -17.19
N SER A 656 9.66 0.91 -17.64
CA SER A 656 10.98 1.18 -18.24
C SER A 656 10.89 2.12 -19.47
N ASP A 657 9.88 1.94 -20.31
CA ASP A 657 9.67 2.79 -21.50
C ASP A 657 9.21 4.20 -21.11
N ALA A 658 8.33 4.34 -20.11
CA ALA A 658 7.94 5.62 -19.55
C ALA A 658 9.14 6.35 -18.92
N LEU A 659 9.96 5.65 -18.12
CA LEU A 659 11.19 6.17 -17.51
C LEU A 659 12.18 6.64 -18.57
N ARG A 660 12.32 5.93 -19.70
CA ARG A 660 13.16 6.37 -20.81
C ARG A 660 12.66 7.69 -21.43
N GLY A 661 11.34 7.88 -21.52
CA GLY A 661 10.75 9.14 -21.96
C GLY A 661 10.94 10.28 -20.96
N ILE A 662 10.80 10.01 -19.66
CA ILE A 662 11.10 10.97 -18.58
C ILE A 662 12.59 11.37 -18.62
N GLY A 663 13.49 10.41 -18.81
CA GLY A 663 14.92 10.65 -18.98
C GLY A 663 15.22 11.54 -20.18
N THR A 664 14.53 11.34 -21.32
CA THR A 664 14.61 12.25 -22.47
C THR A 664 14.16 13.67 -22.08
N LEU A 665 13.00 13.83 -21.42
CA LEU A 665 12.52 15.15 -20.97
C LEU A 665 13.53 15.86 -20.05
N ARG A 666 14.07 15.13 -19.06
CA ARG A 666 15.12 15.64 -18.17
C ARG A 666 16.39 16.04 -18.93
N SER A 667 16.77 15.29 -19.96
CA SER A 667 17.94 15.61 -20.81
C SER A 667 17.79 16.93 -21.58
N LEU A 668 16.55 17.36 -21.87
CA LEU A 668 16.28 18.64 -22.53
C LEU A 668 16.61 19.83 -21.62
N VAL A 669 16.55 19.63 -20.30
CA VAL A 669 16.77 20.70 -19.32
C VAL A 669 18.28 20.98 -19.21
N ASP A 670 18.65 22.25 -19.05
CA ASP A 670 20.00 22.64 -18.65
C ASP A 670 20.02 22.96 -17.16
N ALA A 671 20.52 22.04 -16.35
CA ALA A 671 20.60 22.22 -14.90
C ALA A 671 21.53 23.37 -14.48
N ALA A 672 22.44 23.82 -15.36
CA ALA A 672 23.30 24.97 -15.09
C ALA A 672 22.58 26.31 -15.34
N ASP A 673 21.44 26.31 -16.02
CA ASP A 673 20.68 27.51 -16.31
C ASP A 673 19.69 27.82 -15.17
N PRO A 674 19.83 28.97 -14.48
CA PRO A 674 18.91 29.34 -13.40
C PRO A 674 17.45 29.51 -13.86
N THR A 675 17.21 29.76 -15.14
CA THR A 675 15.84 29.87 -15.71
C THR A 675 15.16 28.51 -15.87
N SER A 676 15.88 27.41 -15.62
CA SER A 676 15.38 26.04 -15.64
C SER A 676 15.12 25.46 -14.25
N ALA A 677 15.33 26.23 -13.17
CA ALA A 677 15.23 25.73 -11.79
C ALA A 677 13.88 25.07 -11.48
N ASP A 678 12.78 25.58 -12.04
CA ASP A 678 11.44 25.05 -11.80
C ASP A 678 11.12 23.80 -12.64
N ALA A 679 11.99 23.37 -13.56
CA ALA A 679 11.73 22.25 -14.46
C ALA A 679 11.57 20.92 -13.70
N GLU A 680 12.37 20.68 -12.67
CA GLU A 680 12.28 19.45 -11.85
C GLU A 680 10.91 19.32 -11.19
N GLY A 681 10.36 20.42 -10.65
CA GLY A 681 9.01 20.43 -10.05
C GLY A 681 7.88 20.04 -11.02
N HIS A 682 8.09 20.16 -12.33
CA HIS A 682 7.13 19.72 -13.35
C HIS A 682 7.37 18.28 -13.82
N LEU A 683 8.59 17.77 -13.69
CA LEU A 683 8.98 16.45 -14.20
C LEU A 683 8.94 15.36 -13.12
N ASP A 684 9.24 15.71 -11.86
CA ASP A 684 9.24 14.78 -10.74
C ASP A 684 7.89 14.10 -10.48
N PRO A 685 6.72 14.76 -10.64
CA PRO A 685 5.44 14.07 -10.54
C PRO A 685 5.30 12.86 -11.45
N MET A 686 5.96 12.83 -12.63
CA MET A 686 5.96 11.66 -13.53
C MET A 686 6.80 10.50 -12.98
N MET A 687 7.91 10.80 -12.29
CA MET A 687 8.73 9.79 -11.62
C MET A 687 7.96 9.17 -10.46
N THR A 688 7.32 10.01 -9.64
CA THR A 688 6.48 9.55 -8.53
C THR A 688 5.25 8.79 -9.05
N GLU A 689 4.66 9.17 -10.18
CA GLU A 689 3.57 8.39 -10.79
C GLU A 689 4.00 7.00 -11.22
N ALA A 690 5.26 6.83 -11.67
CA ALA A 690 5.82 5.51 -11.96
C ALA A 690 5.90 4.65 -10.67
N LEU A 691 6.25 5.23 -9.52
CA LEU A 691 6.23 4.54 -8.23
C LEU A 691 4.80 4.19 -7.80
N ARG A 692 3.84 5.12 -7.92
CA ARG A 692 2.43 4.89 -7.59
C ARG A 692 1.83 3.73 -8.41
N ALA A 693 2.23 3.60 -9.68
CA ALA A 693 1.81 2.48 -10.53
C ALA A 693 2.27 1.11 -9.98
N LEU A 694 3.37 1.10 -9.21
CA LEU A 694 3.95 -0.07 -8.56
C LEU A 694 3.56 -0.21 -7.07
N SER A 695 2.57 0.55 -6.58
CA SER A 695 2.15 0.50 -5.18
C SER A 695 1.58 -0.86 -4.78
N GLU A 696 1.88 -1.28 -3.54
CA GLU A 696 1.30 -2.49 -2.91
C GLU A 696 -0.11 -2.24 -2.35
N THR A 697 -0.52 -0.98 -2.26
CA THR A 697 -1.75 -0.56 -1.59
C THR A 697 -2.99 -1.26 -2.13
N GLY A 698 -3.76 -1.86 -1.23
CA GLY A 698 -5.07 -2.42 -1.55
C GLY A 698 -5.03 -3.66 -2.42
N ARG A 699 -3.86 -4.27 -2.69
CA ARG A 699 -3.76 -5.49 -3.53
C ARG A 699 -4.28 -6.75 -2.84
N ARG A 700 -4.25 -6.79 -1.51
CA ARG A 700 -4.61 -7.95 -0.67
C ARG A 700 -5.93 -7.77 0.07
N ALA A 701 -6.64 -6.69 -0.20
CA ALA A 701 -7.85 -6.32 0.51
C ALA A 701 -9.09 -7.10 0.03
N GLY A 702 -10.02 -7.35 0.95
CA GLY A 702 -11.37 -7.84 0.64
C GLY A 702 -11.49 -9.25 0.05
N GLY A 703 -10.39 -9.97 -0.17
CA GLY A 703 -10.39 -11.34 -0.68
C GLY A 703 -10.27 -12.41 0.41
N ASP A 704 -10.48 -13.66 0.02
CA ASP A 704 -10.32 -14.84 0.89
C ASP A 704 -8.87 -15.10 1.33
N GLY A 705 -7.90 -14.40 0.73
CA GLY A 705 -6.47 -14.55 0.99
C GLY A 705 -5.83 -15.80 0.38
N THR A 706 -6.61 -16.67 -0.25
CA THR A 706 -6.12 -17.94 -0.85
C THR A 706 -6.08 -17.91 -2.37
N SER A 707 -6.95 -17.10 -2.98
CA SER A 707 -7.12 -16.98 -4.43
C SER A 707 -6.76 -15.56 -4.91
N PRO A 708 -5.85 -15.37 -5.89
CA PRO A 708 -5.46 -14.02 -6.36
C PRO A 708 -6.57 -13.15 -7.00
N GLY A 709 -7.75 -13.73 -7.23
CA GLY A 709 -8.90 -13.06 -7.84
C GLY A 709 -10.13 -12.96 -6.94
N SER A 710 -10.07 -13.39 -5.67
CA SER A 710 -11.21 -13.38 -4.76
C SER A 710 -11.49 -12.03 -4.09
N GLY A 711 -10.63 -11.03 -4.29
CA GLY A 711 -10.74 -9.70 -3.66
C GLY A 711 -10.36 -8.55 -4.60
N SER A 712 -9.88 -7.46 -4.01
CA SER A 712 -9.51 -6.22 -4.73
C SER A 712 -8.30 -6.36 -5.67
N GLY A 713 -7.65 -7.53 -5.70
CA GLY A 713 -6.50 -7.77 -6.57
C GLY A 713 -6.80 -7.54 -8.07
N ALA A 714 -8.03 -7.82 -8.53
CA ALA A 714 -8.42 -7.51 -9.92
C ALA A 714 -8.54 -6.01 -10.16
N ASP A 715 -9.18 -5.29 -9.24
CA ASP A 715 -9.35 -3.82 -9.30
C ASP A 715 -7.99 -3.12 -9.21
N ALA A 716 -7.09 -3.58 -8.35
CA ALA A 716 -5.74 -3.05 -8.23
C ALA A 716 -4.91 -3.24 -9.52
N ARG A 717 -5.07 -4.38 -10.22
CA ARG A 717 -4.43 -4.58 -11.54
C ARG A 717 -5.00 -3.63 -12.60
N ALA A 718 -6.32 -3.41 -12.60
CA ALA A 718 -6.95 -2.43 -13.50
C ALA A 718 -6.47 -1.01 -13.21
N ALA A 719 -6.39 -0.61 -11.93
CA ALA A 719 -5.88 0.69 -11.51
C ALA A 719 -4.40 0.90 -11.91
N THR A 720 -3.54 -0.12 -11.74
CA THR A 720 -2.16 -0.08 -12.25
C THR A 720 -2.13 0.12 -13.77
N ALA A 721 -2.95 -0.62 -14.53
CA ALA A 721 -2.99 -0.48 -15.98
C ALA A 721 -3.44 0.94 -16.41
N GLU A 722 -4.47 1.49 -15.78
CA GLU A 722 -4.95 2.86 -16.04
C GLU A 722 -3.89 3.91 -15.68
N ARG A 723 -3.17 3.74 -14.57
CA ARG A 723 -2.05 4.63 -14.19
C ARG A 723 -0.95 4.60 -15.23
N LEU A 724 -0.53 3.42 -15.69
CA LEU A 724 0.49 3.30 -16.73
C LEU A 724 0.03 3.91 -18.07
N ASP A 725 -1.23 3.68 -18.48
CA ASP A 725 -1.81 4.30 -19.67
C ASP A 725 -1.75 5.83 -19.58
N ARG A 726 -2.09 6.41 -18.42
CA ARG A 726 -2.03 7.86 -18.18
C ARG A 726 -0.60 8.39 -18.15
N LEU A 727 0.32 7.68 -17.50
CA LEU A 727 1.73 8.05 -17.44
C LEU A 727 2.35 8.07 -18.84
N GLU A 728 2.17 7.02 -19.62
CA GLU A 728 2.67 6.93 -21.00
C GLU A 728 2.10 8.05 -21.88
N GLN A 729 0.80 8.32 -21.78
CA GLN A 729 0.16 9.43 -22.49
C GLN A 729 0.73 10.78 -22.04
N THR A 730 0.97 10.97 -20.75
CA THR A 730 1.51 12.21 -20.19
C THR A 730 2.93 12.45 -20.67
N VAL A 731 3.79 11.43 -20.63
CA VAL A 731 5.17 11.50 -21.13
C VAL A 731 5.17 11.75 -22.64
N SER A 732 4.36 11.02 -23.41
CA SER A 732 4.26 11.18 -24.87
C SER A 732 3.79 12.58 -25.27
N ARG A 733 2.72 13.08 -24.64
CA ARG A 733 2.21 14.44 -24.87
C ARG A 733 3.23 15.50 -24.48
N SER A 734 3.97 15.29 -23.38
CA SER A 734 5.01 16.22 -22.92
C SER A 734 6.18 16.30 -23.89
N LEU A 735 6.65 15.17 -24.44
CA LEU A 735 7.66 15.17 -25.50
C LEU A 735 7.15 15.88 -26.76
N GLY A 736 5.89 15.64 -27.15
CA GLY A 736 5.24 16.30 -28.29
C GLY A 736 5.01 17.82 -28.12
N ARG A 737 5.31 18.41 -26.94
CA ARG A 737 5.30 19.88 -26.75
C ARG A 737 6.51 20.55 -27.39
N VAL A 738 7.53 19.79 -27.76
CA VAL A 738 8.76 20.28 -28.39
C VAL A 738 8.82 19.73 -29.81
N ASP A 739 8.64 20.59 -30.80
CA ASP A 739 8.47 20.15 -32.19
C ASP A 739 9.06 21.15 -33.20
N LEU A 740 9.20 20.71 -34.45
CA LEU A 740 9.66 21.48 -35.59
C LEU A 740 8.48 21.81 -36.51
N LEU A 741 8.20 23.09 -36.72
CA LEU A 741 7.06 23.50 -37.54
C LEU A 741 7.34 23.24 -39.04
N PRO A 742 6.42 22.59 -39.77
CA PRO A 742 6.60 22.33 -41.19
C PRO A 742 6.63 23.64 -41.98
N PRO A 743 7.64 23.85 -42.86
CA PRO A 743 7.69 25.01 -43.73
C PRO A 743 6.59 24.91 -44.80
N GLY A 744 5.65 25.86 -44.80
CA GLY A 744 4.48 25.85 -45.70
C GLY A 744 4.75 26.11 -47.19
N SER A 745 6.01 26.08 -47.66
CA SER A 745 6.36 26.38 -49.05
C SER A 745 7.68 25.73 -49.49
N VAL A 746 7.86 25.58 -50.81
CA VAL A 746 9.15 25.22 -51.44
C VAL A 746 10.18 26.32 -51.15
N PHE A 747 11.35 25.96 -50.64
CA PHE A 747 12.44 26.89 -50.38
C PHE A 747 13.33 27.02 -51.63
N THR A 748 13.39 28.21 -52.23
CA THR A 748 14.28 28.46 -53.38
C THR A 748 15.58 29.09 -52.90
N MET A 749 16.70 28.41 -53.13
CA MET A 749 18.03 28.93 -52.77
C MET A 749 18.38 30.14 -53.66
N ALA A 750 18.75 31.25 -53.05
CA ALA A 750 19.19 32.45 -53.78
C ALA A 750 20.65 32.36 -54.26
N SER A 751 21.46 31.55 -53.57
CA SER A 751 22.86 31.24 -53.85
C SER A 751 23.18 29.81 -53.38
N PRO A 752 24.28 29.19 -53.87
CA PRO A 752 24.69 27.85 -53.42
C PRO A 752 24.89 27.69 -51.91
N ASN A 753 25.12 28.79 -51.18
CA ASN A 753 25.37 28.79 -49.73
C ASN A 753 24.22 29.43 -48.92
N SER A 754 22.98 29.34 -49.39
CA SER A 754 21.83 29.95 -48.70
C SER A 754 21.43 29.08 -47.51
N PRO A 755 21.37 29.60 -46.26
CA PRO A 755 20.98 28.80 -45.10
C PRO A 755 19.49 28.46 -45.13
N LEU A 756 19.14 27.26 -44.66
CA LEU A 756 17.75 26.84 -44.48
C LEU A 756 17.22 27.36 -43.15
N LEU A 757 15.99 27.87 -43.15
CA LEU A 757 15.33 28.43 -41.96
C LEU A 757 14.33 27.42 -41.42
N LEU A 758 14.54 26.97 -40.19
CA LEU A 758 13.62 26.08 -39.48
C LEU A 758 13.06 26.80 -38.27
N VAL A 759 11.79 26.57 -37.93
CA VAL A 759 11.19 27.14 -36.72
C VAL A 759 10.94 26.01 -35.75
N THR A 760 11.66 26.05 -34.63
CA THR A 760 11.47 25.15 -33.51
C THR A 760 10.52 25.78 -32.50
N ARG A 761 9.64 24.99 -31.90
CA ARG A 761 8.67 25.42 -30.90
C ARG A 761 8.86 24.63 -29.62
N ASN A 762 8.83 25.32 -28.49
CA ASN A 762 8.76 24.74 -27.17
C ASN A 762 7.50 25.24 -26.47
N ALA A 763 6.54 24.34 -26.24
CA ALA A 763 5.35 24.65 -25.47
C ALA A 763 5.47 24.26 -23.98
N LEU A 764 6.61 23.76 -23.50
CA LEU A 764 6.82 23.48 -22.08
C LEU A 764 7.00 24.78 -21.27
N PRO A 765 6.69 24.78 -19.97
CA PRO A 765 6.80 25.97 -19.11
C PRO A 765 8.24 26.30 -18.71
N PHE A 766 9.23 25.51 -19.16
CA PHE A 766 10.66 25.72 -18.92
C PHE A 766 11.47 25.68 -20.23
N PRO A 767 12.68 26.28 -20.26
CA PRO A 767 13.55 26.23 -21.43
C PRO A 767 14.03 24.81 -21.76
N VAL A 768 14.23 24.52 -23.04
CA VAL A 768 14.71 23.21 -23.52
C VAL A 768 15.89 23.34 -24.47
N ARG A 769 16.79 22.36 -24.46
CA ARG A 769 17.92 22.22 -25.36
C ARG A 769 17.65 21.12 -26.38
N VAL A 770 17.84 21.44 -27.66
CA VAL A 770 17.61 20.51 -28.76
C VAL A 770 18.68 20.65 -29.85
N GLY A 771 18.98 19.55 -30.54
CA GLY A 771 19.76 19.50 -31.77
C GLY A 771 18.86 19.26 -32.99
N VAL A 772 19.43 19.41 -34.18
CA VAL A 772 18.74 19.07 -35.44
C VAL A 772 19.62 18.14 -36.25
N THR A 773 19.09 16.95 -36.54
CA THR A 773 19.71 16.00 -37.46
C THR A 773 19.10 16.12 -38.84
N VAL A 774 19.96 16.06 -39.85
CA VAL A 774 19.60 16.35 -41.23
C VAL A 774 19.92 15.17 -42.12
N THR A 775 18.94 14.74 -42.91
CA THR A 775 19.13 13.76 -43.98
C THR A 775 18.99 14.49 -45.31
N ALA A 776 20.10 14.61 -46.05
CA ALA A 776 20.18 15.31 -47.32
C ALA A 776 20.74 14.39 -48.42
N PRO A 777 20.34 14.58 -49.69
CA PRO A 777 20.93 13.89 -50.83
C PRO A 777 22.38 14.34 -51.10
N ASP A 778 23.14 13.51 -51.84
CA ASP A 778 24.60 13.68 -52.05
C ASP A 778 25.02 15.04 -52.65
N ASP A 779 24.10 15.77 -53.26
CA ASP A 779 24.31 17.07 -53.91
C ASP A 779 24.00 18.29 -53.02
N ILE A 780 23.53 18.05 -51.79
CA ILE A 780 23.32 19.07 -50.76
C ILE A 780 24.09 18.68 -49.50
N THR A 781 25.14 19.44 -49.19
CA THR A 781 25.87 19.31 -47.92
C THR A 781 25.26 20.24 -46.88
N VAL A 782 24.98 19.71 -45.69
CA VAL A 782 24.40 20.46 -44.57
C VAL A 782 25.34 20.40 -43.37
N GLU A 783 25.70 21.55 -42.81
CA GLU A 783 26.56 21.59 -41.62
C GLU A 783 25.71 21.35 -40.35
N PRO A 784 26.22 20.57 -39.38
CA PRO A 784 25.51 20.32 -38.13
C PRO A 784 25.28 21.62 -37.35
N VAL A 785 24.02 21.88 -36.98
CA VAL A 785 23.70 22.90 -35.99
C VAL A 785 23.84 22.24 -34.62
N GLY A 786 24.80 22.70 -33.82
CA GLY A 786 24.98 22.20 -32.45
C GLY A 786 23.72 22.39 -31.59
N VAL A 787 23.76 21.93 -30.34
CA VAL A 787 22.62 22.04 -29.43
C VAL A 787 22.25 23.51 -29.18
N VAL A 788 20.98 23.85 -29.40
CA VAL A 788 20.43 25.19 -29.21
C VAL A 788 19.34 25.18 -28.15
N GLN A 789 19.31 26.23 -27.33
CA GLN A 789 18.27 26.44 -26.33
C GLN A 789 17.06 27.19 -26.89
N ILE A 790 15.87 26.69 -26.60
CA ILE A 790 14.58 27.29 -26.94
C ILE A 790 13.93 27.76 -25.63
N PRO A 791 13.47 29.02 -25.54
CA PRO A 791 12.84 29.54 -24.33
C PRO A 791 11.53 28.81 -24.00
N ALA A 792 11.12 28.88 -22.74
CA ALA A 792 9.82 28.40 -22.26
C ALA A 792 8.66 29.02 -23.06
N SER A 793 7.64 28.22 -23.37
CA SER A 793 6.41 28.64 -24.07
C SER A 793 6.66 29.53 -25.31
N GLY A 794 7.73 29.24 -26.06
CA GLY A 794 8.25 30.09 -27.12
C GLY A 794 8.65 29.33 -28.39
N SER A 795 9.24 30.06 -29.33
CA SER A 795 9.80 29.50 -30.56
C SER A 795 11.13 30.15 -30.90
N ARG A 796 11.98 29.44 -31.64
CA ARG A 796 13.28 29.93 -32.10
C ARG A 796 13.51 29.53 -33.55
N THR A 797 13.87 30.51 -34.38
CA THR A 797 14.29 30.26 -35.75
C THR A 797 15.75 29.79 -35.75
N LEU A 798 16.00 28.61 -36.31
CA LEU A 798 17.31 28.04 -36.53
C LEU A 798 17.75 28.29 -37.97
N GLN A 799 19.01 28.70 -38.14
CA GLN A 799 19.63 28.84 -39.45
C GLN A 799 20.57 27.64 -39.63
N VAL A 800 20.24 26.77 -40.59
CA VAL A 800 21.03 25.59 -40.91
C VAL A 800 21.93 25.94 -42.11
N PRO A 801 23.26 26.02 -41.94
CA PRO A 801 24.16 26.30 -43.06
C PRO A 801 24.11 25.15 -44.08
N THR A 802 23.92 25.50 -45.35
CA THR A 802 23.78 24.53 -46.44
C THR A 802 24.54 24.96 -47.67
N GLN A 803 25.19 23.99 -48.32
CA GLN A 803 25.93 24.14 -49.57
C GLN A 803 25.36 23.20 -50.63
N SER A 804 25.03 23.72 -51.82
CA SER A 804 24.53 22.92 -52.94
C SER A 804 25.56 22.82 -54.08
N ASP A 805 25.86 21.60 -54.51
CA ASP A 805 26.70 21.32 -55.68
C ASP A 805 25.87 20.96 -56.94
N ALA A 806 24.54 20.93 -56.81
CA ALA A 806 23.61 20.60 -57.89
C ALA A 806 23.47 21.69 -58.98
N GLU A 807 23.26 21.25 -60.22
CA GLU A 807 22.91 22.12 -61.35
C GLU A 807 21.57 22.84 -61.10
N GLY A 808 21.48 24.12 -61.44
CA GLY A 808 20.36 24.98 -61.06
C GLY A 808 19.00 24.53 -61.61
N GLY A 809 17.94 24.62 -60.79
CA GLY A 809 16.56 24.34 -61.18
C GLY A 809 16.05 22.95 -60.79
N VAL A 810 16.88 22.12 -60.14
CA VAL A 810 16.49 20.82 -59.60
C VAL A 810 15.88 20.99 -58.21
N ARG A 811 14.89 20.15 -57.89
CA ARG A 811 14.28 20.07 -56.56
C ARG A 811 14.84 18.87 -55.82
N HIS A 812 15.31 19.11 -54.62
CA HIS A 812 15.78 18.10 -53.68
C HIS A 812 14.84 18.10 -52.47
N THR A 813 14.73 16.96 -51.81
CA THR A 813 14.03 16.85 -50.53
C THR A 813 15.09 16.70 -49.45
N VAL A 814 15.08 17.60 -48.46
CA VAL A 814 15.93 17.52 -47.28
C VAL A 814 15.00 17.28 -46.09
N ALA A 815 15.26 16.24 -45.31
CA ALA A 815 14.47 15.90 -44.13
C ALA A 815 15.20 16.36 -42.86
N PHE A 816 14.45 16.99 -41.95
CA PHE A 816 14.93 17.48 -40.66
C PHE A 816 14.23 16.75 -39.53
N VAL A 817 15.00 16.33 -38.54
CA VAL A 817 14.48 15.73 -37.32
C VAL A 817 15.04 16.52 -36.14
N LEU A 818 14.15 16.95 -35.24
CA LEU A 818 14.55 17.54 -33.97
C LEU A 818 15.00 16.42 -33.04
N GLU A 819 16.16 16.56 -32.41
CA GLU A 819 16.71 15.55 -31.51
C GLU A 819 17.02 16.14 -30.13
N GLY A 820 16.82 15.35 -29.09
CA GLY A 820 17.27 15.67 -27.74
C GLY A 820 18.80 15.54 -27.60
N PRO A 821 19.40 16.09 -26.53
CA PRO A 821 20.82 15.89 -26.23
C PRO A 821 21.20 14.42 -26.00
N ASP A 822 20.22 13.57 -25.67
CA ASP A 822 20.33 12.12 -25.57
C ASP A 822 20.32 11.39 -26.93
N GLY A 823 20.14 12.12 -28.04
CA GLY A 823 20.06 11.60 -29.40
C GLY A 823 18.70 11.01 -29.78
N ARG A 824 17.68 11.17 -28.93
CA ARG A 824 16.33 10.69 -29.23
C ARG A 824 15.61 11.68 -30.18
N PRO A 825 14.93 11.20 -31.24
CA PRO A 825 14.11 12.06 -32.07
C PRO A 825 12.87 12.54 -31.31
N LEU A 826 12.63 13.85 -31.36
CA LEU A 826 11.51 14.56 -30.70
C LEU A 826 10.40 14.92 -31.69
N SER A 827 10.71 15.04 -32.98
CA SER A 827 9.74 15.35 -34.04
C SER A 827 9.62 14.21 -35.04
N GLU A 828 8.51 14.18 -35.78
CA GLU A 828 8.47 13.45 -37.04
C GLU A 828 9.43 14.10 -38.06
N PRO A 829 9.94 13.36 -39.06
CA PRO A 829 10.76 13.94 -40.10
C PRO A 829 10.00 15.00 -40.90
N VAL A 830 10.49 16.23 -40.87
CA VAL A 830 9.93 17.34 -41.63
C VAL A 830 10.67 17.45 -42.95
N GLU A 831 9.97 17.16 -44.05
CA GLU A 831 10.51 17.27 -45.39
C GLU A 831 10.41 18.71 -45.93
N LEU A 832 11.55 19.26 -46.34
CA LEU A 832 11.65 20.54 -47.03
C LEU A 832 12.05 20.30 -48.48
N SER A 833 11.20 20.72 -49.42
CA SER A 833 11.58 20.78 -50.82
C SER A 833 12.45 22.01 -51.07
N VAL A 834 13.73 21.76 -51.37
CA VAL A 834 14.75 22.76 -51.67
C VAL A 834 14.94 22.81 -53.18
N GLN A 835 14.68 23.97 -53.78
CA GLN A 835 14.94 24.21 -55.20
C GLN A 835 16.25 24.98 -55.35
N THR A 836 17.22 24.42 -56.08
CA THR A 836 18.49 25.09 -56.34
C THR A 836 18.28 26.28 -57.28
N GLY A 837 18.86 27.43 -56.93
CA GLY A 837 18.73 28.67 -57.68
C GLY A 837 19.47 28.62 -59.01
N GLY A 838 18.75 28.35 -60.10
CA GLY A 838 19.25 28.45 -61.47
C GLY A 838 18.66 29.65 -62.20
N TYR A 839 19.18 30.85 -61.99
CA TYR A 839 18.85 31.99 -62.86
C TYR A 839 20.08 32.44 -63.67
N PRO A 840 20.13 32.15 -64.99
CA PRO A 840 21.23 32.58 -65.86
C PRO A 840 21.10 34.05 -66.27
N VAL A 841 20.54 34.93 -65.42
CA VAL A 841 20.32 36.35 -65.76
C VAL A 841 21.67 37.04 -66.03
N ALA A 842 22.71 36.72 -65.26
CA ALA A 842 24.06 37.25 -65.51
C ALA A 842 24.65 36.77 -66.84
N GLN A 843 24.45 35.50 -67.22
CA GLN A 843 24.92 34.97 -68.50
C GLN A 843 24.10 35.53 -69.68
N ALA A 844 22.79 35.71 -69.51
CA ALA A 844 21.93 36.33 -70.52
C ALA A 844 22.28 37.81 -70.72
N PHE A 845 22.56 38.57 -69.66
CA PHE A 845 23.03 39.95 -69.76
C PHE A 845 24.45 40.03 -70.35
N ALA A 846 25.36 39.14 -69.97
CA ALA A 846 26.70 39.09 -70.55
C ALA A 846 26.68 38.71 -72.03
N LEU A 847 25.85 37.73 -72.43
CA LEU A 847 25.65 37.34 -73.82
C LEU A 847 24.94 38.43 -74.62
N ALA A 848 23.94 39.10 -74.05
CA ALA A 848 23.27 40.24 -74.69
C ALA A 848 24.22 41.43 -74.86
N ALA A 849 25.05 41.73 -73.85
CA ALA A 849 26.07 42.77 -73.93
C ALA A 849 27.18 42.42 -74.95
N ALA A 850 27.62 41.15 -74.98
CA ALA A 850 28.59 40.67 -75.97
C ALA A 850 28.01 40.69 -77.40
N ALA A 851 26.74 40.31 -77.57
CA ALA A 851 26.04 40.40 -78.85
C ALA A 851 25.87 41.86 -79.29
N LEU A 852 25.52 42.77 -78.37
CA LEU A 852 25.44 44.21 -78.64
C LEU A 852 26.80 44.78 -79.03
N ALA A 853 27.88 44.39 -78.34
CA ALA A 853 29.25 44.79 -78.67
C ALA A 853 29.68 44.26 -80.05
N LEU A 854 29.31 43.03 -80.41
CA LEU A 854 29.54 42.46 -81.75
C LEU A 854 28.75 43.21 -82.84
N VAL A 855 27.50 43.59 -82.58
CA VAL A 855 26.69 44.38 -83.51
C VAL A 855 27.28 45.78 -83.68
N LEU A 856 27.67 46.45 -82.60
CA LEU A 856 28.30 47.77 -82.64
C LEU A 856 29.69 47.73 -83.29
N GLY A 857 30.50 46.72 -82.98
CA GLY A 857 31.81 46.48 -83.59
C GLY A 857 31.70 46.14 -85.09
N GLY A 858 30.75 45.29 -85.46
CA GLY A 858 30.44 44.96 -86.86
C GLY A 858 29.93 46.17 -87.65
N ARG A 859 29.10 47.02 -87.03
CA ARG A 859 28.61 48.27 -87.63
C ARG A 859 29.73 49.30 -87.81
N ARG A 860 30.70 49.37 -86.88
CA ARG A 860 31.91 50.21 -86.98
C ARG A 860 32.86 49.71 -88.09
N TYR A 861 33.07 48.40 -88.20
CA TYR A 861 33.90 47.80 -89.26
C TYR A 861 33.28 47.97 -90.66
N LEU A 862 31.95 47.83 -90.79
CA LEU A 862 31.23 48.06 -92.06
C LEU A 862 31.21 49.54 -92.47
N ARG A 863 31.23 50.50 -91.52
CA ARG A 863 31.39 51.93 -91.81
C ARG A 863 32.82 52.28 -92.26
N TYR A 864 33.84 51.69 -91.62
CA TYR A 864 35.25 51.87 -92.02
C TYR A 864 35.52 51.38 -93.45
N ARG A 865 34.91 50.25 -93.86
CA ARG A 865 35.05 49.71 -95.23
C ARG A 865 34.23 50.44 -96.30
N ARG A 866 33.28 51.30 -95.93
CA ARG A 866 32.42 52.05 -96.86
C ARG A 866 32.76 53.55 -96.97
N GLY A 867 33.82 54.02 -96.31
CA GLY A 867 34.37 55.38 -96.55
C GLY A 867 33.41 56.51 -96.18
N ILE A 868 32.78 56.46 -95.01
CA ILE A 868 31.98 57.57 -94.47
C ILE A 868 32.69 58.09 -93.21
N LEU A 869 33.21 59.31 -93.30
CA LEU A 869 33.78 60.09 -92.20
C LEU A 869 32.69 60.36 -91.13
N ASP A 870 33.05 60.18 -89.86
CA ASP A 870 32.21 60.50 -88.70
C ASP A 870 32.38 62.00 -88.35
N PRO A 871 31.33 62.80 -88.10
CA PRO A 871 31.42 64.25 -87.88
C PRO A 871 32.01 64.66 -86.52
N ALA A 872 32.54 63.72 -85.72
CA ALA A 872 32.89 63.96 -84.32
C ALA A 872 34.33 64.47 -84.07
N ASP A 873 35.16 64.62 -85.10
CA ASP A 873 36.58 65.02 -84.95
C ASP A 873 36.92 66.43 -85.52
N GLU A 874 35.91 67.26 -85.82
CA GLU A 874 36.18 68.68 -86.13
C GLU A 874 36.16 69.53 -84.85
N GLY A 875 37.37 69.78 -84.32
CA GLY A 875 37.65 71.05 -83.65
C GLY A 875 38.48 70.94 -82.38
N HIS A 876 39.80 70.88 -82.51
CA HIS A 876 40.71 71.81 -81.81
C HIS A 876 42.18 71.64 -82.28
N ARG A 877 42.65 72.63 -83.03
CA ARG A 877 44.04 73.12 -83.10
C ARG A 877 43.95 74.64 -83.31
N PRO A 878 44.91 75.46 -82.84
CA PRO A 878 46.30 75.17 -82.54
C PRO A 878 46.58 74.67 -81.12
#